data_AF-A0AAV3JLW8-F1
#
_entry.id   AF-A0AAV3JLW8-F1
#
_cell.length_a   1.000
_cell.length_b   1.000
_cell.length_c   1.000
_cell.angle_alpha   90.00
_cell.angle_beta   90.00
_cell.angle_gamma   90.00
#
_symmetry.space_group_name_H-M   'P 1'
#
loop_
_entity.id
_entity.type
_entity.pdbx_description
1 polymer ?
#
loop_
_entity_poly.entity_id
_entity_poly.type
_entity_poly.pdbx_seq_one_letter_code
_entity_poly.pdbx_strand_id
1 'polypeptide(L)'
;MKDDNKLKISEASLEDYSEVVHLFNRNHVYQFPDGRPLTVDDLDLTLKVKEVTHLFLLKNHGVLIGTSAFFKFITYGCLDWNSSFSGFLLIDSKSRSGQAITYLYKTILKKITKLKFSNIYTEISNYNKPSLALSKLNGFKEYDKTYEDILHCRSLRSHLPKILNTFRISNYYGKTYDISTFQIMEEIENPLEEETEIRTKVSDEEILFKAEDSASLPYYLKMSLFQMEIAKLDNRYVLQVDFLSEQVKRVRVKTGKYHLANLTRAHPSLTLSRFANYYYIQATVETLYGNIDVQLERRKKHYRDATICLKRTFQGYDLLISPNGSLIFEKQKRKILEDSFLIFSQPLDKKLVVKEEENHITIKCFYQGALIEKIMTFTSDEEITCVYKCNQKAKEMFPKLLKQTFKLHCQEQLIRDSEGYLVNVPGSYPIEHDDFLRADKFEDRQFHYYLPNEDKMISYSPPGKASNQMQFRPLCLIDTDSLSFPLTYHFRISQASSEEALINLKKQPIWDSNYQASATDLLKHISNLTLEEEKDYGIKRMIANRKHYPSHKLVLAYNQIVLPKNEIPRDSELYSISFDYRIRGKFVQIRQGEHVKYDNKSYVLENSQQLVLYVASDDKYILISAKNGIFYSYKENNHLKIRCMFKRNSPYATNVSITEYRKCEEK
;
A
#
# COMPACT_ATOMS: atom_id res chain seq x y z
N MET A 1 -47.05 10.76 0.99
CA MET A 1 -46.20 11.42 2.00
C MET A 1 -44.75 11.32 1.55
N LYS A 2 -44.04 12.45 1.37
CA LYS A 2 -42.60 12.43 1.11
C LYS A 2 -41.91 12.08 2.43
N ASP A 3 -41.20 10.95 2.48
CA ASP A 3 -40.31 10.65 3.60
C ASP A 3 -39.26 11.75 3.69
N ASP A 4 -39.37 12.58 4.72
CA ASP A 4 -38.42 13.63 5.03
C ASP A 4 -37.19 12.96 5.65
N ASN A 5 -36.37 12.34 4.78
CA ASN A 5 -35.23 11.57 5.22
C ASN A 5 -34.24 12.53 5.91
N LYS A 6 -34.16 12.43 7.23
CA LYS A 6 -33.39 13.32 8.12
C LYS A 6 -31.89 13.32 7.83
N LEU A 7 -31.41 12.26 7.19
CA LEU A 7 -30.03 12.09 6.77
C LEU A 7 -29.80 12.61 5.34
N LYS A 8 -28.79 13.45 5.18
CA LYS A 8 -28.36 13.99 3.89
C LYS A 8 -26.88 13.75 3.67
N ILE A 9 -26.49 13.57 2.42
CA ILE A 9 -25.08 13.48 2.02
C ILE A 9 -24.77 14.57 1.02
N SER A 10 -23.75 15.35 1.31
CA SER A 10 -23.17 16.36 0.42
C SER A 10 -21.70 16.04 0.15
N GLU A 11 -21.12 16.72 -0.84
CA GLU A 11 -19.67 16.79 -1.00
C GLU A 11 -19.17 18.05 -0.31
N ALA A 12 -18.02 17.93 0.35
CA ALA A 12 -17.43 19.03 1.10
C ALA A 12 -16.88 20.11 0.16
N SER A 13 -17.06 21.36 0.55
CA SER A 13 -16.29 22.50 0.03
C SER A 13 -15.21 22.93 1.05
N LEU A 14 -14.39 23.90 0.70
CA LEU A 14 -13.41 24.50 1.62
C LEU A 14 -14.08 25.08 2.88
N GLU A 15 -15.32 25.57 2.77
CA GLU A 15 -16.07 26.15 3.89
C GLU A 15 -16.45 25.10 4.95
N ASP A 16 -16.66 23.84 4.53
CA ASP A 16 -17.01 22.74 5.43
C ASP A 16 -15.81 22.24 6.26
N TYR A 17 -14.56 22.63 5.95
CA TYR A 17 -13.36 22.05 6.57
C TYR A 17 -13.32 22.29 8.09
N SER A 18 -13.82 23.43 8.55
CA SER A 18 -13.93 23.73 9.98
C SER A 18 -14.82 22.73 10.72
N GLU A 19 -15.97 22.37 10.15
CA GLU A 19 -16.89 21.35 10.70
C GLU A 19 -16.23 19.95 10.69
N VAL A 20 -15.53 19.62 9.62
CA VAL A 20 -14.82 18.33 9.47
C VAL A 20 -13.74 18.20 10.54
N VAL A 21 -12.90 19.22 10.73
CA VAL A 21 -11.87 19.25 11.78
C VAL A 21 -12.49 19.11 13.16
N HIS A 22 -13.60 19.82 13.42
CA HIS A 22 -14.32 19.70 14.69
C HIS A 22 -14.82 18.26 14.93
N LEU A 23 -15.34 17.58 13.90
CA LEU A 23 -15.79 16.18 14.00
C LEU A 23 -14.62 15.25 14.39
N PHE A 24 -13.46 15.38 13.75
CA PHE A 24 -12.27 14.56 14.04
C PHE A 24 -11.77 14.77 15.47
N ASN A 25 -11.58 16.04 15.87
CA ASN A 25 -11.10 16.41 17.19
C ASN A 25 -12.06 15.94 18.29
N ARG A 26 -13.37 16.15 18.12
CA ARG A 26 -14.40 15.71 19.09
C ARG A 26 -14.43 14.21 19.29
N ASN A 27 -14.15 13.43 18.25
CA ASN A 27 -14.14 11.97 18.33
C ASN A 27 -12.76 11.39 18.72
N HIS A 28 -11.74 12.24 18.92
CA HIS A 28 -10.36 11.84 19.19
C HIS A 28 -9.80 10.83 18.18
N VAL A 29 -10.13 11.04 16.90
CA VAL A 29 -9.70 10.17 15.79
C VAL A 29 -8.57 10.89 15.04
N TYR A 30 -7.53 10.13 14.65
CA TYR A 30 -6.30 10.62 13.99
C TYR A 30 -5.61 11.79 14.72
N GLN A 31 -5.56 11.69 16.05
CA GLN A 31 -4.84 12.67 16.89
C GLN A 31 -3.35 12.44 16.78
N PHE A 32 -2.58 13.51 16.66
CA PHE A 32 -1.14 13.40 16.58
C PHE A 32 -0.52 13.18 17.98
N PRO A 33 0.67 12.56 18.04
CA PRO A 33 1.38 12.31 19.29
C PRO A 33 1.73 13.57 20.09
N ASP A 34 1.83 14.72 19.43
CA ASP A 34 2.13 16.00 20.06
C ASP A 34 0.97 16.54 20.92
N GLY A 35 -0.19 15.87 20.91
CA GLY A 35 -1.38 16.23 21.68
C GLY A 35 -2.09 17.50 21.17
N ARG A 36 -1.58 18.13 20.10
CA ARG A 36 -2.23 19.31 19.52
C ARG A 36 -3.45 18.87 18.71
N PRO A 37 -4.58 19.59 18.76
CA PRO A 37 -5.72 19.28 17.89
C PRO A 37 -5.38 19.38 16.40
N LEU A 38 -6.16 18.72 15.55
CA LEU A 38 -6.11 18.93 14.10
C LEU A 38 -6.56 20.37 13.78
N THR A 39 -5.90 21.02 12.82
CA THR A 39 -6.29 22.35 12.31
C THR A 39 -6.87 22.26 10.89
N VAL A 40 -7.46 23.36 10.41
CA VAL A 40 -7.95 23.46 9.02
C VAL A 40 -6.80 23.38 8.02
N ASP A 41 -5.65 23.97 8.32
CA ASP A 41 -4.47 23.92 7.46
C ASP A 41 -3.90 22.50 7.36
N ASP A 42 -3.88 21.75 8.46
CA ASP A 42 -3.50 20.34 8.46
C ASP A 42 -4.43 19.51 7.56
N LEU A 43 -5.75 19.73 7.66
CA LEU A 43 -6.73 19.06 6.81
C LEU A 43 -6.53 19.43 5.35
N ASP A 44 -6.46 20.72 5.01
CA ASP A 44 -6.30 21.19 3.63
C ASP A 44 -5.03 20.65 2.98
N LEU A 45 -3.90 20.70 3.69
CA LEU A 45 -2.65 20.10 3.22
C LEU A 45 -2.81 18.59 3.01
N THR A 46 -3.39 17.89 3.99
CA THR A 46 -3.62 16.44 3.92
C THR A 46 -4.45 16.07 2.70
N LEU A 47 -5.55 16.78 2.42
CA LEU A 47 -6.43 16.49 1.30
C LEU A 47 -5.71 16.71 -0.05
N LYS A 48 -4.90 17.77 -0.17
CA LYS A 48 -4.07 18.04 -1.36
C LYS A 48 -2.99 16.97 -1.56
N VAL A 49 -2.24 16.64 -0.50
CA VAL A 49 -1.18 15.61 -0.56
C VAL A 49 -1.78 14.24 -0.82
N LYS A 50 -2.93 13.90 -0.25
CA LYS A 50 -3.58 12.61 -0.53
C LYS A 50 -4.23 12.54 -1.91
N GLU A 51 -4.28 13.65 -2.66
CA GLU A 51 -5.03 13.75 -3.92
C GLU A 51 -6.48 13.29 -3.69
N VAL A 52 -7.14 13.89 -2.69
CA VAL A 52 -8.54 13.57 -2.39
C VAL A 52 -9.41 14.01 -3.55
N THR A 53 -10.10 13.03 -4.12
CA THR A 53 -11.00 13.21 -5.26
C THR A 53 -12.40 13.58 -4.80
N HIS A 54 -12.87 12.98 -3.70
CA HIS A 54 -14.18 13.24 -3.11
C HIS A 54 -14.11 13.15 -1.59
N LEU A 55 -14.71 14.12 -0.91
CA LEU A 55 -14.95 14.11 0.53
C LEU A 55 -16.45 14.23 0.77
N PHE A 56 -17.06 13.14 1.24
CA PHE A 56 -18.49 13.08 1.52
C PHE A 56 -18.78 13.44 2.98
N LEU A 57 -19.85 14.20 3.19
CA LEU A 57 -20.33 14.64 4.49
C LEU A 57 -21.70 14.02 4.76
N LEU A 58 -21.86 13.35 5.90
CA LEU A 58 -23.14 12.85 6.38
C LEU A 58 -23.70 13.84 7.40
N LYS A 59 -24.81 14.50 7.05
CA LYS A 59 -25.48 15.48 7.90
C LYS A 59 -26.83 14.93 8.39
N ASN A 60 -27.15 15.15 9.67
CA ASN A 60 -28.45 14.85 10.28
C ASN A 60 -29.07 16.16 10.78
N HIS A 61 -30.24 16.55 10.23
CA HIS A 61 -30.84 17.87 10.46
C HIS A 61 -29.85 19.04 10.24
N GLY A 62 -28.99 18.94 9.21
CA GLY A 62 -27.98 19.96 8.90
C GLY A 62 -26.69 19.88 9.71
N VAL A 63 -26.64 19.09 10.79
CA VAL A 63 -25.44 18.91 11.61
C VAL A 63 -24.55 17.80 11.05
N LEU A 64 -23.26 18.06 10.88
CA LEU A 64 -22.27 17.06 10.48
C LEU A 64 -22.10 15.97 11.55
N ILE A 65 -22.43 14.74 11.19
CA ILE A 65 -22.32 13.55 12.06
C ILE A 65 -21.37 12.49 11.52
N GLY A 66 -20.89 12.63 10.28
CA GLY A 66 -19.94 11.67 9.72
C GLY A 66 -19.30 12.13 8.42
N THR A 67 -18.23 11.47 8.02
CA THR A 67 -17.52 11.74 6.77
C THR A 67 -16.85 10.47 6.21
N SER A 68 -16.58 10.49 4.90
CA SER A 68 -15.80 9.48 4.18
C SER A 68 -15.10 10.12 2.99
N ALA A 69 -13.87 9.69 2.69
CA ALA A 69 -13.08 10.24 1.59
C ALA A 69 -12.61 9.18 0.60
N PHE A 70 -12.36 9.62 -0.63
CA PHE A 70 -11.68 8.88 -1.68
C PHE A 70 -10.40 9.60 -2.09
N PHE A 71 -9.26 8.94 -1.96
CA PHE A 71 -7.94 9.53 -2.24
C PHE A 71 -7.05 8.63 -3.08
N LYS A 72 -6.01 9.22 -3.70
CA LYS A 72 -5.09 8.48 -4.56
C LYS A 72 -3.77 8.14 -3.89
N PHE A 73 -3.39 8.84 -2.83
CA PHE A 73 -2.10 8.68 -2.20
C PHE A 73 -2.21 8.26 -0.74
N ILE A 74 -1.42 7.24 -0.38
CA ILE A 74 -1.18 6.79 1.00
C ILE A 74 0.32 6.77 1.28
N THR A 75 0.69 6.45 2.52
CA THR A 75 2.06 6.30 3.03
C THR A 75 2.98 5.41 2.19
N TYR A 76 2.42 4.64 1.26
CA TYR A 76 3.15 3.66 0.49
C TYR A 76 3.17 3.91 -1.02
N GLY A 77 2.44 4.93 -1.51
CA GLY A 77 2.45 5.31 -2.92
C GLY A 77 1.11 5.84 -3.43
N CYS A 78 1.11 6.20 -4.72
CA CYS A 78 -0.08 6.62 -5.45
C CYS A 78 -0.73 5.45 -6.20
N LEU A 79 -2.05 5.48 -6.27
CA LEU A 79 -2.84 4.70 -7.21
C LEU A 79 -2.91 5.35 -8.59
N ASP A 80 -3.35 4.57 -9.57
CA ASP A 80 -3.66 5.09 -10.89
C ASP A 80 -4.94 5.94 -10.93
N TRP A 81 -5.15 6.63 -12.04
CA TRP A 81 -6.31 7.51 -12.24
C TRP A 81 -7.66 6.82 -12.10
N ASN A 82 -7.75 5.52 -12.39
CA ASN A 82 -9.00 4.78 -12.34
C ASN A 82 -9.20 4.04 -11.01
N SER A 83 -8.20 3.99 -10.14
CA SER A 83 -8.29 3.34 -8.83
C SER A 83 -8.36 4.36 -7.70
N SER A 84 -9.02 4.05 -6.59
CA SER A 84 -9.08 4.97 -5.44
C SER A 84 -8.98 4.22 -4.12
N PHE A 85 -8.39 4.83 -3.10
CA PHE A 85 -8.51 4.35 -1.74
C PHE A 85 -9.76 4.95 -1.11
N SER A 86 -10.61 4.12 -0.54
CA SER A 86 -11.65 4.53 0.39
C SER A 86 -11.06 4.54 1.79
N GLY A 87 -10.96 5.73 2.40
CA GLY A 87 -10.46 5.88 3.76
C GLY A 87 -11.29 6.81 4.63
N PHE A 88 -11.00 6.74 5.92
CA PHE A 88 -11.65 7.45 7.04
C PHE A 88 -13.17 7.47 6.97
N LEU A 89 -13.80 6.32 7.17
CA LEU A 89 -15.19 6.31 7.59
C LEU A 89 -15.24 6.73 9.07
N LEU A 90 -15.65 7.96 9.31
CA LEU A 90 -15.94 8.45 10.64
C LEU A 90 -17.44 8.71 10.75
N ILE A 91 -18.09 8.08 11.72
CA ILE A 91 -19.43 8.46 12.17
C ILE A 91 -19.31 8.71 13.67
N ASP A 92 -19.81 9.88 14.08
CA ASP A 92 -19.83 10.32 15.46
C ASP A 92 -20.43 9.22 16.34
N SER A 93 -19.73 8.90 17.43
CA SER A 93 -20.14 7.82 18.33
C SER A 93 -21.56 8.00 18.88
N LYS A 94 -22.00 9.25 19.12
CA LYS A 94 -23.35 9.57 19.61
C LYS A 94 -24.44 9.41 18.56
N SER A 95 -24.06 9.43 17.28
CA SER A 95 -24.97 9.32 16.13
C SER A 95 -24.81 8.00 15.36
N ARG A 96 -24.02 7.07 15.89
CA ARG A 96 -23.70 5.80 15.23
C ARG A 96 -24.90 4.86 15.31
N SER A 97 -25.69 4.82 14.25
CA SER A 97 -26.78 3.86 14.07
C SER A 97 -26.57 3.01 12.82
N GLY A 98 -27.11 1.79 12.82
CA GLY A 98 -27.10 0.92 11.63
C GLY A 98 -27.75 1.59 10.41
N GLN A 99 -28.74 2.46 10.64
CA GLN A 99 -29.39 3.25 9.59
C GLN A 99 -28.45 4.30 8.99
N ALA A 100 -27.72 5.05 9.80
CA ALA A 100 -26.77 6.06 9.33
C ALA A 100 -25.65 5.44 8.50
N ILE A 101 -25.10 4.33 8.99
CA ILE A 101 -24.10 3.51 8.29
C ILE A 101 -24.67 3.05 6.94
N THR A 102 -25.80 2.34 6.96
CA THR A 102 -26.41 1.78 5.74
C THR A 102 -26.73 2.86 4.71
N TYR A 103 -27.25 4.01 5.15
CA TYR A 103 -27.59 5.12 4.27
C TYR A 103 -26.34 5.72 3.61
N LEU A 104 -25.27 5.95 4.38
CA LEU A 104 -23.99 6.44 3.87
C LEU A 104 -23.42 5.51 2.81
N TYR A 105 -23.35 4.21 3.10
CA TYR A 105 -22.82 3.22 2.16
C TYR A 105 -23.68 3.10 0.90
N LYS A 106 -25.00 2.94 1.01
CA LYS A 106 -25.88 2.83 -0.16
C LYS A 106 -25.77 4.05 -1.08
N THR A 107 -25.62 5.24 -0.50
CA THR A 107 -25.53 6.48 -1.27
C THR A 107 -24.14 6.65 -1.91
N ILE A 108 -23.06 6.35 -1.19
CA ILE A 108 -21.70 6.33 -1.74
C ILE A 108 -21.63 5.33 -2.90
N LEU A 109 -22.18 4.12 -2.74
CA LEU A 109 -22.22 3.10 -3.78
C LEU A 109 -22.99 3.58 -5.03
N LYS A 110 -24.12 4.26 -4.87
CA LYS A 110 -24.82 4.89 -6.01
C LYS A 110 -23.97 5.98 -6.67
N LYS A 111 -23.23 6.77 -5.88
CA LYS A 111 -22.33 7.80 -6.42
C LYS A 111 -21.13 7.19 -7.12
N ILE A 112 -20.57 6.09 -6.63
CA ILE A 112 -19.29 5.53 -7.12
C ILE A 112 -19.35 5.07 -8.56
N THR A 113 -20.51 4.57 -8.99
CA THR A 113 -20.79 4.24 -10.40
C THR A 113 -20.64 5.45 -11.33
N LYS A 114 -20.86 6.67 -10.80
CA LYS A 114 -20.68 7.93 -11.53
C LYS A 114 -19.25 8.46 -11.47
N LEU A 115 -18.47 8.05 -10.46
CA LEU A 115 -17.08 8.49 -10.25
C LEU A 115 -16.08 7.79 -11.17
N LYS A 116 -16.52 6.79 -11.96
CA LYS A 116 -15.71 6.04 -12.93
C LYS A 116 -14.48 5.33 -12.33
N PHE A 117 -14.52 5.00 -11.04
CA PHE A 117 -13.51 4.12 -10.46
C PHE A 117 -13.67 2.70 -11.03
N SER A 118 -12.53 2.04 -11.22
CA SER A 118 -12.41 0.64 -11.61
C SER A 118 -12.21 -0.25 -10.39
N ASN A 119 -11.26 0.14 -9.54
CA ASN A 119 -10.94 -0.56 -8.31
C ASN A 119 -11.04 0.40 -7.13
N ILE A 120 -11.55 -0.08 -6.00
CA ILE A 120 -11.41 0.62 -4.73
C ILE A 120 -10.58 -0.23 -3.79
N TYR A 121 -9.63 0.42 -3.15
CA TYR A 121 -8.81 -0.17 -2.11
C TYR A 121 -9.18 0.42 -0.76
N THR A 122 -8.90 -0.29 0.34
CA THR A 122 -9.02 0.26 1.69
C THR A 122 -8.02 -0.44 2.60
N GLU A 123 -7.62 0.20 3.69
CA GLU A 123 -6.72 -0.36 4.68
C GLU A 123 -7.46 -0.44 6.01
N ILE A 124 -7.57 -1.64 6.58
CA ILE A 124 -8.32 -1.87 7.81
C ILE A 124 -7.45 -2.64 8.78
N SER A 125 -7.30 -2.10 10.00
CA SER A 125 -6.65 -2.79 11.11
C SER A 125 -7.31 -4.15 11.36
N ASN A 126 -6.50 -5.19 11.49
CA ASN A 126 -6.95 -6.54 11.84
C ASN A 126 -7.72 -6.59 13.19
N TYR A 127 -7.58 -5.57 14.03
CA TYR A 127 -8.28 -5.42 15.31
C TYR A 127 -9.66 -4.75 15.18
N ASN A 128 -9.97 -4.09 14.07
CA ASN A 128 -11.26 -3.40 13.84
C ASN A 128 -12.28 -4.34 13.17
N LYS A 129 -12.71 -5.37 13.92
CA LYS A 129 -13.67 -6.38 13.44
C LYS A 129 -14.97 -5.78 12.87
N PRO A 130 -15.57 -4.73 13.46
CA PRO A 130 -16.77 -4.12 12.88
C PRO A 130 -16.54 -3.52 11.49
N SER A 131 -15.44 -2.79 11.29
CA SER A 131 -15.14 -2.20 9.98
C SER A 131 -14.79 -3.27 8.95
N LEU A 132 -14.08 -4.33 9.35
CA LEU A 132 -13.80 -5.47 8.48
C LEU A 132 -15.09 -6.17 8.02
N ALA A 133 -16.02 -6.44 8.94
CA ALA A 133 -17.30 -7.07 8.62
C ALA A 133 -18.14 -6.21 7.66
N LEU A 134 -18.15 -4.89 7.89
CA LEU A 134 -18.88 -3.93 7.06
C LEU A 134 -18.27 -3.77 5.66
N SER A 135 -16.95 -3.75 5.55
CA SER A 135 -16.27 -3.67 4.25
C SER A 135 -16.50 -4.92 3.41
N LYS A 136 -16.57 -6.11 4.03
CA LYS A 136 -16.94 -7.34 3.31
C LYS A 136 -18.31 -7.26 2.63
N LEU A 137 -19.29 -6.58 3.25
CA LEU A 137 -20.61 -6.35 2.63
C LEU A 137 -20.54 -5.46 1.38
N ASN A 138 -19.49 -4.66 1.23
CA ASN A 138 -19.26 -3.79 0.06
C ASN A 138 -18.28 -4.41 -0.96
N GLY A 139 -18.09 -5.72 -0.88
CA GLY A 139 -17.24 -6.46 -1.80
C GLY A 139 -15.75 -6.25 -1.59
N PHE A 140 -15.32 -5.76 -0.43
CA PHE A 140 -13.90 -5.72 -0.10
C PHE A 140 -13.41 -7.09 0.39
N LYS A 141 -12.34 -7.58 -0.22
CA LYS A 141 -11.67 -8.81 0.17
C LYS A 141 -10.15 -8.65 0.16
N GLU A 142 -9.48 -9.53 0.89
CA GLU A 142 -8.03 -9.70 0.75
C GLU A 142 -7.76 -10.23 -0.66
N TYR A 143 -6.71 -9.72 -1.30
CA TYR A 143 -6.32 -10.02 -2.67
C TYR A 143 -4.85 -10.47 -2.74
N ASP A 144 -4.39 -10.98 -3.87
CA ASP A 144 -3.05 -11.54 -4.06
C ASP A 144 -1.89 -10.65 -3.55
N LYS A 145 -2.05 -9.33 -3.67
CA LYS A 145 -1.09 -8.29 -3.25
C LYS A 145 -1.44 -7.66 -1.90
N THR A 146 -2.35 -8.25 -1.13
CA THR A 146 -2.65 -7.80 0.24
C THR A 146 -1.44 -8.00 1.14
N TYR A 147 -1.02 -6.88 1.74
CA TYR A 147 -0.01 -6.82 2.78
C TYR A 147 -0.63 -6.36 4.10
N GLU A 148 0.03 -6.72 5.20
CA GLU A 148 -0.08 -6.08 6.50
C GLU A 148 1.02 -5.02 6.61
N ASP A 149 0.65 -3.82 7.07
CA ASP A 149 1.56 -2.69 7.17
C ASP A 149 2.03 -2.42 8.61
N ILE A 150 2.67 -1.26 8.85
CA ILE A 150 3.25 -0.95 10.16
C ILE A 150 2.22 -0.82 11.28
N LEU A 151 0.96 -0.50 10.94
CA LEU A 151 -0.15 -0.32 11.88
C LEU A 151 -1.06 -1.56 11.95
N HIS A 152 -0.60 -2.69 11.40
CA HIS A 152 -1.39 -3.92 11.30
C HIS A 152 -2.66 -3.76 10.45
N CYS A 153 -2.65 -2.79 9.54
CA CYS A 153 -3.71 -2.61 8.57
C CYS A 153 -3.48 -3.56 7.40
N ARG A 154 -4.57 -4.22 6.98
CA ARG A 154 -4.59 -5.09 5.80
C ARG A 154 -5.17 -4.31 4.64
N SER A 155 -4.48 -4.34 3.51
CA SER A 155 -5.01 -3.78 2.27
C SER A 155 -6.09 -4.71 1.69
N LEU A 156 -7.26 -4.18 1.39
CA LEU A 156 -8.38 -4.90 0.78
C LEU A 156 -8.74 -4.24 -0.54
N ARG A 157 -9.28 -5.02 -1.48
CA ARG A 157 -9.70 -4.55 -2.80
C ARG A 157 -11.18 -4.87 -3.04
N SER A 158 -11.87 -4.00 -3.76
CA SER A 158 -13.23 -4.19 -4.24
C SER A 158 -13.32 -3.90 -5.74
N HIS A 159 -13.80 -4.89 -6.51
CA HIS A 159 -14.16 -4.77 -7.93
C HIS A 159 -15.60 -4.29 -8.16
N LEU A 160 -16.31 -3.95 -7.08
CA LEU A 160 -17.71 -3.55 -7.14
C LEU A 160 -17.98 -2.42 -8.15
N PRO A 161 -17.16 -1.34 -8.24
CA PRO A 161 -17.39 -0.28 -9.22
C PRO A 161 -17.30 -0.78 -10.66
N LYS A 162 -16.28 -1.61 -10.94
CA LYS A 162 -16.08 -2.24 -12.25
C LYS A 162 -17.31 -3.04 -12.66
N ILE A 163 -17.82 -3.88 -11.77
CA ILE A 163 -19.02 -4.71 -12.00
C ILE A 163 -20.25 -3.83 -12.27
N LEU A 164 -20.52 -2.85 -11.41
CA LEU A 164 -21.70 -1.98 -11.53
C LEU A 164 -21.67 -1.12 -12.80
N ASN A 165 -20.49 -0.85 -13.37
CA ASN A 165 -20.35 -0.13 -14.63
C ASN A 165 -20.46 -1.04 -15.88
N THR A 166 -20.40 -2.36 -15.69
CA THR A 166 -20.40 -3.35 -16.79
C THR A 166 -21.75 -3.49 -17.45
N PHE A 167 -22.84 -3.29 -16.70
CA PHE A 167 -24.16 -3.52 -17.23
C PHE A 167 -25.14 -2.47 -16.72
N ARG A 168 -26.03 -2.04 -17.61
CA ARG A 168 -27.15 -1.17 -17.29
C ARG A 168 -28.40 -1.82 -17.87
N ILE A 169 -29.29 -2.26 -16.99
CA ILE A 169 -30.53 -2.89 -17.42
C ILE A 169 -31.55 -1.78 -17.64
N SER A 170 -31.97 -1.59 -18.89
CA SER A 170 -33.01 -0.63 -19.26
C SER A 170 -34.31 -1.39 -19.55
N ASN A 171 -35.26 -1.36 -18.61
CA ASN A 171 -36.61 -1.90 -18.77
C ASN A 171 -36.71 -3.40 -19.12
N TYR A 172 -35.96 -4.28 -18.45
CA TYR A 172 -36.22 -5.72 -18.53
C TYR A 172 -37.32 -6.12 -17.53
N TYR A 173 -38.43 -6.70 -18.01
CA TYR A 173 -39.64 -7.03 -17.20
C TYR A 173 -40.33 -5.84 -16.48
N GLY A 174 -40.02 -4.58 -16.84
CA GLY A 174 -40.47 -3.43 -16.05
C GLY A 174 -39.88 -3.36 -14.63
N LYS A 175 -38.89 -4.22 -14.32
CA LYS A 175 -38.17 -4.23 -13.04
C LYS A 175 -36.93 -3.37 -13.15
N THR A 176 -36.85 -2.33 -12.33
CA THR A 176 -35.60 -1.65 -12.05
C THR A 176 -34.83 -2.53 -11.06
N TYR A 177 -33.67 -3.08 -11.46
CA TYR A 177 -32.85 -3.86 -10.54
C TYR A 177 -32.51 -2.99 -9.33
N ASP A 178 -32.88 -3.46 -8.14
CA ASP A 178 -32.52 -2.76 -6.93
C ASP A 178 -31.05 -3.07 -6.63
N ILE A 179 -30.16 -2.16 -7.04
CA ILE A 179 -28.72 -2.21 -6.72
C ILE A 179 -28.51 -2.40 -5.20
N SER A 180 -29.47 -2.01 -4.36
CA SER A 180 -29.40 -2.21 -2.92
C SER A 180 -29.51 -3.68 -2.47
N THR A 181 -29.89 -4.59 -3.37
CA THR A 181 -29.88 -6.06 -3.17
C THR A 181 -28.62 -6.73 -3.70
N PHE A 182 -27.69 -5.98 -4.28
CA PHE A 182 -26.46 -6.53 -4.85
C PHE A 182 -25.58 -7.17 -3.77
N GLN A 183 -25.11 -8.39 -4.01
CA GLN A 183 -24.20 -9.12 -3.14
C GLN A 183 -23.13 -9.82 -3.96
N ILE A 184 -21.88 -9.78 -3.48
CA ILE A 184 -20.79 -10.63 -3.99
C ILE A 184 -20.86 -11.96 -3.23
N MET A 185 -21.25 -13.03 -3.94
CA MET A 185 -21.34 -14.37 -3.38
C MET A 185 -19.96 -14.99 -3.24
N GLU A 186 -19.13 -14.82 -4.26
CA GLU A 186 -17.81 -15.46 -4.35
C GLU A 186 -16.87 -14.63 -5.23
N GLU A 187 -15.59 -14.70 -4.92
CA GLU A 187 -14.53 -14.02 -5.68
C GLU A 187 -13.28 -14.88 -5.58
N ILE A 188 -12.77 -15.30 -6.74
CA ILE A 188 -11.63 -16.22 -6.86
C ILE A 188 -10.59 -15.55 -7.75
N GLU A 189 -9.41 -15.34 -7.20
CA GLU A 189 -8.29 -14.76 -7.93
C GLU A 189 -7.42 -15.83 -8.58
N ASN A 190 -6.92 -15.50 -9.76
CA ASN A 190 -5.83 -16.21 -10.40
C ASN A 190 -4.63 -15.26 -10.52
N PRO A 191 -3.71 -15.27 -9.53
CA PRO A 191 -2.54 -14.38 -9.53
C PRO A 191 -1.62 -14.56 -10.73
N LEU A 192 -1.57 -15.76 -11.33
CA LEU A 192 -0.73 -16.04 -12.50
C LEU A 192 -1.25 -15.34 -13.75
N GLU A 193 -2.59 -15.28 -13.88
CA GLU A 193 -3.23 -14.63 -15.03
C GLU A 193 -3.51 -13.14 -14.79
N GLU A 194 -3.39 -12.65 -13.55
CA GLU A 194 -3.87 -11.34 -13.08
C GLU A 194 -5.36 -11.11 -13.37
N GLU A 195 -6.14 -12.18 -13.17
CA GLU A 195 -7.57 -12.22 -13.43
C GLU A 195 -8.35 -12.61 -12.17
N THR A 196 -9.58 -12.10 -12.07
CA THR A 196 -10.50 -12.42 -10.97
C THR A 196 -11.83 -12.88 -11.55
N GLU A 197 -12.32 -14.03 -11.07
CA GLU A 197 -13.68 -14.50 -11.31
C GLU A 197 -14.58 -14.07 -10.15
N ILE A 198 -15.74 -13.49 -10.46
CA ILE A 198 -16.62 -12.87 -9.48
C ILE A 198 -18.05 -13.32 -9.71
N ARG A 199 -18.63 -14.00 -8.71
CA ARG A 199 -20.02 -14.43 -8.72
C ARG A 199 -20.84 -13.51 -7.83
N THR A 200 -21.92 -12.99 -8.39
CA THR A 200 -22.76 -11.98 -7.73
C THR A 200 -24.23 -12.39 -7.77
N LYS A 201 -25.03 -11.78 -6.90
CA LYS A 201 -26.49 -11.89 -6.89
C LYS A 201 -27.10 -10.51 -6.80
N VAL A 202 -28.09 -10.19 -7.64
CA VAL A 202 -28.83 -8.93 -7.60
C VAL A 202 -30.28 -9.15 -8.02
N SER A 203 -31.23 -8.70 -7.19
CA SER A 203 -32.68 -8.90 -7.43
C SER A 203 -33.05 -10.35 -7.79
N ASP A 204 -32.44 -11.30 -7.07
CA ASP A 204 -32.54 -12.75 -7.25
C ASP A 204 -31.92 -13.38 -8.51
N GLU A 205 -31.26 -12.59 -9.35
CA GLU A 205 -30.48 -13.12 -10.47
C GLU A 205 -29.00 -13.29 -10.09
N GLU A 206 -28.43 -14.44 -10.43
CA GLU A 206 -26.99 -14.68 -10.34
C GLU A 206 -26.28 -14.24 -11.63
N ILE A 207 -25.17 -13.52 -11.45
CA ILE A 207 -24.36 -13.01 -12.56
C ILE A 207 -22.90 -13.33 -12.30
N LEU A 208 -22.24 -13.93 -13.28
CA LEU A 208 -20.81 -14.27 -13.26
C LEU A 208 -20.01 -13.28 -14.12
N PHE A 209 -18.90 -12.80 -13.57
CA PHE A 209 -17.97 -11.90 -14.24
C PHE A 209 -16.56 -12.48 -14.24
N LYS A 210 -15.77 -12.16 -15.27
CA LYS A 210 -14.31 -12.31 -15.23
C LYS A 210 -13.67 -10.99 -15.61
N ALA A 211 -12.70 -10.55 -14.82
CA ALA A 211 -12.06 -9.26 -14.94
C ALA A 211 -10.55 -9.38 -14.85
N GLU A 212 -9.85 -8.65 -15.73
CA GLU A 212 -8.43 -8.38 -15.57
C GLU A 212 -8.24 -7.28 -14.52
N ASP A 213 -7.23 -7.41 -13.66
CA ASP A 213 -6.92 -6.43 -12.62
C ASP A 213 -6.68 -5.02 -13.17
N SER A 214 -6.05 -4.96 -14.35
CA SER A 214 -5.66 -3.71 -15.03
C SER A 214 -6.75 -3.07 -15.89
N ALA A 215 -7.84 -3.78 -16.17
CA ALA A 215 -8.96 -3.27 -16.94
C ALA A 215 -9.89 -2.41 -16.06
N SER A 216 -10.69 -1.54 -16.68
CA SER A 216 -11.74 -0.76 -15.99
C SER A 216 -13.09 -1.46 -15.96
N LEU A 217 -13.31 -2.39 -16.89
CA LEU A 217 -14.49 -3.26 -16.96
C LEU A 217 -14.08 -4.74 -17.01
N PRO A 218 -14.99 -5.68 -16.67
CA PRO A 218 -14.86 -7.10 -16.96
C PRO A 218 -14.81 -7.34 -18.47
N TYR A 219 -14.10 -8.41 -18.87
CA TYR A 219 -14.08 -8.87 -20.27
C TYR A 219 -15.13 -9.95 -20.54
N TYR A 220 -15.76 -10.48 -19.49
CA TYR A 220 -16.72 -11.57 -19.51
C TYR A 220 -17.91 -11.27 -18.61
N LEU A 221 -19.11 -11.62 -19.08
CA LEU A 221 -20.38 -11.57 -18.35
C LEU A 221 -21.21 -12.81 -18.70
N LYS A 222 -21.78 -13.49 -17.70
CA LYS A 222 -22.80 -14.53 -17.89
C LYS A 222 -24.00 -14.29 -17.00
N MET A 223 -25.17 -14.25 -17.63
CA MET A 223 -26.49 -14.17 -17.02
C MET A 223 -27.31 -15.42 -17.39
N SER A 224 -28.53 -15.53 -16.88
CA SER A 224 -29.45 -16.62 -17.23
C SER A 224 -29.81 -16.68 -18.72
N LEU A 225 -29.82 -15.52 -19.39
CA LEU A 225 -30.30 -15.36 -20.77
C LEU A 225 -29.21 -15.51 -21.83
N PHE A 226 -27.99 -15.10 -21.51
CA PHE A 226 -26.86 -15.06 -22.44
C PHE A 226 -25.53 -15.05 -21.69
N GLN A 227 -24.47 -15.38 -22.43
CA GLN A 227 -23.08 -15.18 -22.05
C GLN A 227 -22.42 -14.30 -23.10
N MET A 228 -21.54 -13.40 -22.68
CA MET A 228 -20.78 -12.51 -23.57
C MET A 228 -19.34 -12.39 -23.11
N GLU A 229 -18.38 -12.55 -24.03
CA GLU A 229 -16.95 -12.51 -23.73
C GLU A 229 -16.15 -11.85 -24.85
N ILE A 230 -15.13 -11.06 -24.48
CA ILE A 230 -14.02 -10.73 -25.38
C ILE A 230 -12.97 -11.85 -25.28
N ALA A 231 -13.16 -12.92 -26.05
CA ALA A 231 -12.30 -14.10 -26.04
C ALA A 231 -10.98 -13.85 -26.79
N LYS A 232 -9.90 -14.46 -26.30
CA LYS A 232 -8.63 -14.55 -27.01
C LYS A 232 -8.53 -15.92 -27.68
N LEU A 233 -8.61 -15.95 -29.01
CA LEU A 233 -8.47 -17.15 -29.83
C LEU A 233 -7.20 -17.02 -30.66
N ASP A 234 -6.21 -17.87 -30.39
CA ASP A 234 -4.85 -17.79 -30.92
C ASP A 234 -4.22 -16.39 -30.70
N ASN A 235 -4.08 -15.63 -31.80
CA ASN A 235 -3.52 -14.27 -31.85
C ASN A 235 -4.56 -13.21 -32.25
N ARG A 236 -5.85 -13.52 -32.09
CA ARG A 236 -6.97 -12.61 -32.39
C ARG A 236 -7.89 -12.48 -31.19
N TYR A 237 -8.52 -11.33 -31.08
CA TYR A 237 -9.57 -11.08 -30.12
C TYR A 237 -10.91 -11.11 -30.84
N VAL A 238 -11.88 -11.80 -30.27
CA VAL A 238 -13.22 -11.98 -30.82
C VAL A 238 -14.22 -11.69 -29.72
N LEU A 239 -15.24 -10.90 -30.02
CA LEU A 239 -16.42 -10.81 -29.17
C LEU A 239 -17.31 -12.02 -29.48
N GLN A 240 -17.60 -12.84 -28.49
CA GLN A 240 -18.48 -14.00 -28.59
C GLN A 240 -19.72 -13.81 -27.71
N VAL A 241 -20.87 -14.29 -28.20
CA VAL A 241 -22.14 -14.28 -27.49
C VAL A 241 -22.78 -15.66 -27.58
N ASP A 242 -23.00 -16.30 -26.43
CA ASP A 242 -23.82 -17.51 -26.36
C ASP A 242 -25.25 -17.13 -25.94
N PHE A 243 -26.23 -17.50 -26.77
CA PHE A 243 -27.64 -17.24 -26.55
C PHE A 243 -28.24 -18.39 -25.74
N LEU A 244 -28.36 -18.21 -24.42
CA LEU A 244 -28.80 -19.27 -23.50
C LEU A 244 -30.34 -19.37 -23.39
N SER A 245 -31.07 -18.36 -23.88
CA SER A 245 -32.53 -18.31 -23.84
C SER A 245 -33.12 -17.78 -25.15
N GLU A 246 -34.18 -18.42 -25.63
CA GLU A 246 -34.99 -17.99 -26.80
C GLU A 246 -35.57 -16.58 -26.66
N GLN A 247 -35.59 -16.04 -25.45
CA GLN A 247 -36.02 -14.66 -25.20
C GLN A 247 -35.06 -13.61 -25.79
N VAL A 248 -33.78 -13.95 -26.02
CA VAL A 248 -32.82 -13.05 -26.63
C VAL A 248 -32.96 -13.10 -28.15
N LYS A 249 -33.29 -11.96 -28.77
CA LYS A 249 -33.50 -11.84 -30.21
C LYS A 249 -32.19 -11.64 -30.96
N ARG A 250 -31.40 -10.65 -30.51
CA ARG A 250 -30.12 -10.27 -31.10
C ARG A 250 -29.33 -9.40 -30.13
N VAL A 251 -28.03 -9.24 -30.40
CA VAL A 251 -27.17 -8.30 -29.68
C VAL A 251 -26.65 -7.27 -30.67
N ARG A 252 -26.95 -6.00 -30.42
CA ARG A 252 -26.39 -4.87 -31.18
C ARG A 252 -25.10 -4.45 -30.51
N VAL A 253 -24.00 -4.41 -31.25
CA VAL A 253 -22.66 -4.14 -30.74
C VAL A 253 -22.12 -2.88 -31.38
N LYS A 254 -21.54 -2.00 -30.57
CA LYS A 254 -20.77 -0.84 -30.99
C LYS A 254 -19.30 -1.04 -30.60
N THR A 255 -18.43 -0.94 -31.59
CA THR A 255 -16.97 -1.00 -31.39
C THR A 255 -16.33 0.29 -31.90
N GLY A 256 -15.61 1.02 -31.03
CA GLY A 256 -15.02 2.32 -31.38
C GLY A 256 -16.06 3.40 -31.70
N LYS A 257 -15.67 4.42 -32.49
CA LYS A 257 -16.54 5.57 -32.78
C LYS A 257 -17.64 5.30 -33.82
N TYR A 258 -17.44 4.36 -34.75
CA TYR A 258 -18.29 4.27 -35.97
C TYR A 258 -18.76 2.85 -36.37
N HIS A 259 -18.30 1.78 -35.73
CA HIS A 259 -18.70 0.43 -36.14
C HIS A 259 -19.87 -0.08 -35.31
N LEU A 260 -20.94 -0.46 -36.01
CA LEU A 260 -22.12 -1.14 -35.47
C LEU A 260 -22.24 -2.52 -36.11
N ALA A 261 -22.47 -3.55 -35.31
CA ALA A 261 -22.66 -4.93 -35.76
C ALA A 261 -23.85 -5.57 -35.03
N ASN A 262 -24.48 -6.56 -35.67
CA ASN A 262 -25.56 -7.34 -35.06
C ASN A 262 -25.12 -8.80 -34.94
N LEU A 263 -25.15 -9.33 -33.72
CA LEU A 263 -24.90 -10.74 -33.43
C LEU A 263 -26.23 -11.47 -33.21
N THR A 264 -26.35 -12.67 -33.77
CA THR A 264 -27.53 -13.55 -33.69
C THR A 264 -27.09 -14.98 -33.42
N ARG A 265 -28.01 -15.91 -33.14
CA ARG A 265 -27.67 -17.34 -32.97
C ARG A 265 -26.90 -17.91 -34.16
N ALA A 266 -27.22 -17.49 -35.39
CA ALA A 266 -26.53 -17.94 -36.60
C ALA A 266 -25.14 -17.32 -36.76
N HIS A 267 -24.93 -16.11 -36.22
CA HIS A 267 -23.68 -15.36 -36.32
C HIS A 267 -23.33 -14.80 -34.93
N PRO A 268 -22.87 -15.66 -34.00
CA PRO A 268 -22.74 -15.30 -32.58
C PRO A 268 -21.44 -14.56 -32.24
N SER A 269 -20.60 -14.25 -33.23
CA SER A 269 -19.27 -13.69 -32.98
C SER A 269 -18.88 -12.55 -33.93
N LEU A 270 -18.05 -11.64 -33.43
CA LEU A 270 -17.48 -10.52 -34.17
C LEU A 270 -15.97 -10.47 -33.94
N THR A 271 -15.18 -10.54 -35.01
CA THR A 271 -13.72 -10.35 -34.91
C THR A 271 -13.39 -8.89 -34.60
N LEU A 272 -12.52 -8.67 -33.62
CA LEU A 272 -12.07 -7.33 -33.21
C LEU A 272 -10.74 -6.96 -33.89
N SER A 273 -10.43 -5.66 -33.93
CA SER A 273 -9.24 -5.15 -34.63
C SER A 273 -7.93 -5.70 -34.05
N ARG A 274 -6.99 -6.12 -34.92
CA ARG A 274 -5.75 -6.77 -34.45
C ARG A 274 -4.79 -5.84 -33.72
N PHE A 275 -4.83 -4.53 -34.02
CA PHE A 275 -3.81 -3.56 -33.62
C PHE A 275 -4.13 -2.72 -32.38
N ALA A 276 -5.32 -2.89 -31.77
CA ALA A 276 -5.64 -2.15 -30.55
C ALA A 276 -4.88 -2.71 -29.33
N ASN A 277 -4.46 -1.83 -28.42
CA ASN A 277 -3.86 -2.23 -27.12
C ASN A 277 -4.94 -2.58 -26.07
N TYR A 278 -6.17 -2.13 -26.31
CA TYR A 278 -7.34 -2.47 -25.51
C TYR A 278 -8.57 -2.56 -26.41
N TYR A 279 -9.55 -3.35 -25.97
CA TYR A 279 -10.83 -3.55 -26.61
C TYR A 279 -11.91 -3.06 -25.68
N TYR A 280 -12.73 -2.11 -26.14
CA TYR A 280 -13.88 -1.62 -25.41
C TYR A 280 -15.13 -1.82 -26.26
N ILE A 281 -16.10 -2.53 -25.70
CA ILE A 281 -17.32 -2.94 -26.35
C ILE A 281 -18.50 -2.32 -25.61
N GLN A 282 -19.43 -1.73 -26.36
CA GLN A 282 -20.76 -1.40 -25.86
C GLN A 282 -21.77 -2.25 -26.64
N ALA A 283 -22.65 -2.94 -25.94
CA ALA A 283 -23.64 -3.81 -26.55
C ALA A 283 -25.02 -3.58 -25.95
N THR A 284 -26.06 -3.73 -26.76
CA THR A 284 -27.46 -3.75 -26.32
C THR A 284 -28.03 -5.11 -26.70
N VAL A 285 -28.32 -5.93 -25.69
CA VAL A 285 -28.97 -7.23 -25.82
C VAL A 285 -30.48 -6.99 -25.91
N GLU A 286 -31.05 -7.21 -27.09
CA GLU A 286 -32.49 -7.06 -27.32
C GLU A 286 -33.21 -8.37 -26.96
N THR A 287 -34.16 -8.29 -26.04
CA THR A 287 -34.97 -9.43 -25.62
C THR A 287 -36.44 -9.27 -26.02
N LEU A 288 -37.28 -10.26 -25.73
CA LEU A 288 -38.74 -10.16 -25.86
C LEU A 288 -39.36 -9.12 -24.90
N TYR A 289 -38.70 -8.83 -23.77
CA TYR A 289 -39.28 -8.09 -22.65
C TYR A 289 -38.47 -6.85 -22.24
N GLY A 290 -37.58 -6.36 -23.12
CA GLY A 290 -36.73 -5.19 -22.85
C GLY A 290 -35.31 -5.32 -23.37
N ASN A 291 -34.47 -4.34 -23.03
CA ASN A 291 -33.07 -4.30 -23.46
C ASN A 291 -32.12 -4.34 -22.25
N ILE A 292 -31.00 -5.04 -22.41
CA ILE A 292 -29.90 -5.04 -21.44
C ILE A 292 -28.68 -4.41 -22.10
N ASP A 293 -28.22 -3.27 -21.60
CA ASP A 293 -26.97 -2.67 -22.06
C ASP A 293 -25.79 -3.30 -21.30
N VAL A 294 -24.77 -3.69 -22.05
CA VAL A 294 -23.56 -4.35 -21.56
C VAL A 294 -22.35 -3.57 -22.08
N GLN A 295 -21.34 -3.45 -21.25
CA GLN A 295 -20.05 -2.88 -21.58
C GLN A 295 -18.96 -3.85 -21.14
N LEU A 296 -18.04 -4.18 -22.03
CA LEU A 296 -16.91 -5.06 -21.73
C LEU A 296 -15.60 -4.38 -22.11
N GLU A 297 -14.55 -4.69 -21.36
CA GLU A 297 -13.19 -4.28 -21.68
C GLU A 297 -12.23 -5.44 -21.56
N ARG A 298 -11.34 -5.58 -22.53
CA ARG A 298 -10.17 -6.44 -22.41
C ARG A 298 -8.92 -5.70 -22.82
N ARG A 299 -7.86 -5.78 -22.03
CA ARG A 299 -6.56 -5.20 -22.36
C ARG A 299 -5.65 -6.28 -22.89
N LYS A 300 -4.76 -5.93 -23.82
CA LYS A 300 -3.63 -6.81 -24.08
C LYS A 300 -2.77 -6.81 -22.82
N LYS A 301 -2.31 -7.99 -22.41
CA LYS A 301 -1.31 -8.09 -21.34
C LYS A 301 -0.10 -7.26 -21.75
N HIS A 302 0.03 -6.08 -21.17
CA HIS A 302 1.30 -5.40 -21.11
C HIS A 302 2.08 -6.09 -20.00
N TYR A 303 3.22 -6.68 -20.34
CA TYR A 303 4.20 -7.03 -19.34
C TYR A 303 4.48 -5.73 -18.59
N ARG A 304 3.96 -5.58 -17.37
CA ARG A 304 4.30 -4.45 -16.52
C ARG A 304 5.82 -4.41 -16.47
N ASP A 305 6.38 -3.24 -16.79
CA ASP A 305 7.82 -3.05 -16.95
C ASP A 305 8.53 -3.61 -15.70
N ALA A 306 9.31 -4.68 -15.88
CA ALA A 306 10.10 -5.25 -14.80
C ALA A 306 11.11 -4.20 -14.30
N THR A 307 11.58 -4.38 -13.07
CA THR A 307 12.71 -3.59 -12.57
C THR A 307 13.89 -3.68 -13.55
N ILE A 308 14.44 -2.53 -13.94
CA ILE A 308 15.55 -2.43 -14.88
C ILE A 308 16.85 -2.37 -14.08
N CYS A 309 17.68 -3.40 -14.18
CA CYS A 309 19.03 -3.37 -13.59
C CYS A 309 19.94 -2.47 -14.42
N LEU A 310 20.64 -1.56 -13.78
CA LEU A 310 21.64 -0.70 -14.40
C LEU A 310 23.02 -1.36 -14.36
N LYS A 311 23.90 -0.97 -15.28
CA LYS A 311 25.30 -1.46 -15.30
C LYS A 311 26.14 -0.79 -14.21
N ARG A 312 25.81 0.45 -13.86
CA ARG A 312 26.48 1.24 -12.83
C ARG A 312 26.15 0.76 -11.42
N THR A 313 27.18 0.79 -10.58
CA THR A 313 27.07 0.76 -9.12
C THR A 313 27.37 2.13 -8.52
N PHE A 314 26.90 2.41 -7.31
CA PHE A 314 27.23 3.66 -6.61
C PHE A 314 27.39 3.40 -5.12
N GLN A 315 28.52 3.82 -4.52
CA GLN A 315 28.78 3.65 -3.09
C GLN A 315 28.65 2.20 -2.58
N GLY A 316 28.91 1.21 -3.44
CA GLY A 316 28.77 -0.23 -3.13
C GLY A 316 27.35 -0.78 -3.28
N TYR A 317 26.42 0.00 -3.84
CA TYR A 317 25.05 -0.43 -4.17
C TYR A 317 24.90 -0.76 -5.65
N ASP A 318 24.15 -1.82 -5.93
CA ASP A 318 23.58 -2.08 -7.24
C ASP A 318 22.45 -1.10 -7.50
N LEU A 319 22.40 -0.51 -8.70
CA LEU A 319 21.37 0.45 -9.06
C LEU A 319 20.29 -0.18 -9.93
N LEU A 320 19.03 0.08 -9.58
CA LEU A 320 17.89 -0.40 -10.35
C LEU A 320 16.87 0.72 -10.57
N ILE A 321 16.15 0.68 -11.70
CA ILE A 321 14.99 1.54 -11.92
C ILE A 321 13.70 0.74 -11.69
N SER A 322 12.87 1.24 -10.79
CA SER A 322 11.57 0.65 -10.49
C SER A 322 10.60 0.77 -11.67
N PRO A 323 9.53 -0.05 -11.73
CA PRO A 323 8.46 0.11 -12.73
C PRO A 323 7.77 1.47 -12.70
N ASN A 324 8.00 2.29 -11.67
CA ASN A 324 7.49 3.65 -11.54
C ASN A 324 8.54 4.72 -11.85
N GLY A 325 9.76 4.33 -12.22
CA GLY A 325 10.86 5.25 -12.53
C GLY A 325 11.71 5.67 -11.33
N SER A 326 11.50 5.10 -10.13
CA SER A 326 12.35 5.39 -8.97
C SER A 326 13.73 4.77 -9.13
N LEU A 327 14.78 5.46 -8.72
CA LEU A 327 16.13 4.89 -8.59
C LEU A 327 16.23 4.16 -7.25
N ILE A 328 16.51 2.86 -7.28
CA ILE A 328 16.66 1.98 -6.13
C ILE A 328 18.13 1.68 -5.92
N PHE A 329 18.58 1.80 -4.68
CA PHE A 329 19.91 1.38 -4.22
C PHE A 329 19.75 0.04 -3.50
N GLU A 330 20.26 -1.02 -4.11
CA GLU A 330 20.13 -2.38 -3.62
C GLU A 330 21.46 -2.91 -3.12
N LYS A 331 21.41 -3.68 -2.03
CA LYS A 331 22.54 -4.47 -1.55
C LYS A 331 22.07 -5.87 -1.25
N GLN A 332 22.66 -6.85 -1.93
CA GLN A 332 22.30 -8.26 -1.77
C GLN A 332 20.78 -8.53 -1.94
N LYS A 333 20.11 -7.96 -2.95
CA LYS A 333 18.65 -8.09 -3.13
C LYS A 333 17.77 -7.43 -2.05
N ARG A 334 18.33 -6.59 -1.19
CA ARG A 334 17.56 -5.76 -0.25
C ARG A 334 17.59 -4.32 -0.73
N LYS A 335 16.41 -3.72 -0.92
CA LYS A 335 16.25 -2.29 -1.16
C LYS A 335 16.68 -1.54 0.10
N ILE A 336 17.71 -0.70 -0.01
CA ILE A 336 18.23 0.09 1.11
C ILE A 336 17.68 1.51 1.01
N LEU A 337 17.85 2.12 -0.16
CA LEU A 337 17.42 3.49 -0.46
C LEU A 337 16.59 3.52 -1.73
N GLU A 338 15.73 4.52 -1.85
CA GLU A 338 14.99 4.79 -3.07
C GLU A 338 14.84 6.30 -3.28
N ASP A 339 15.35 6.81 -4.39
CA ASP A 339 15.07 8.17 -4.87
C ASP A 339 13.92 8.09 -5.86
N SER A 340 12.74 8.50 -5.40
CA SER A 340 11.50 8.38 -6.17
C SER A 340 11.52 9.20 -7.47
N PHE A 341 10.83 8.70 -8.49
CA PHE A 341 10.32 9.56 -9.55
C PHE A 341 9.14 10.38 -9.00
N LEU A 342 8.86 11.56 -9.56
CA LEU A 342 7.72 12.40 -9.14
C LEU A 342 6.46 11.57 -8.88
N ILE A 343 5.99 11.63 -7.65
CA ILE A 343 4.90 10.80 -7.13
C ILE A 343 3.61 11.59 -7.28
N PHE A 344 2.70 11.07 -8.10
CA PHE A 344 1.32 11.51 -8.23
C PHE A 344 0.50 10.40 -8.88
N SER A 345 -0.83 10.49 -8.84
CA SER A 345 -1.67 9.55 -9.58
C SER A 345 -1.40 9.66 -11.08
N GLN A 346 -1.15 8.51 -11.72
CA GLN A 346 -0.76 8.44 -13.13
C GLN A 346 -1.59 7.39 -13.88
N PRO A 347 -1.72 7.49 -15.21
CA PRO A 347 -2.39 6.48 -16.00
C PRO A 347 -1.60 5.15 -16.02
N LEU A 348 -2.33 4.02 -16.02
CA LEU A 348 -1.73 2.68 -16.02
C LEU A 348 -0.95 2.35 -17.29
N ASP A 349 -1.28 2.99 -18.41
CA ASP A 349 -0.69 2.78 -19.74
C ASP A 349 0.41 3.81 -20.08
N LYS A 350 0.92 4.54 -19.07
CA LYS A 350 2.16 5.32 -19.21
C LYS A 350 3.31 4.42 -19.68
N LYS A 351 4.24 4.98 -20.45
CA LYS A 351 5.45 4.28 -20.87
C LYS A 351 6.67 4.88 -20.23
N LEU A 352 7.55 4.05 -19.70
CA LEU A 352 8.84 4.46 -19.18
C LEU A 352 9.96 4.01 -20.11
N VAL A 353 10.89 4.92 -20.39
CA VAL A 353 12.11 4.64 -21.15
C VAL A 353 13.30 5.09 -20.31
N VAL A 354 14.23 4.18 -20.08
CA VAL A 354 15.45 4.43 -19.31
C VAL A 354 16.64 4.38 -20.25
N LYS A 355 17.52 5.38 -20.16
CA LYS A 355 18.79 5.43 -20.87
C LYS A 355 19.92 5.66 -19.87
N GLU A 356 20.84 4.73 -19.81
CA GLU A 356 22.07 4.82 -19.01
C GLU A 356 23.23 5.26 -19.90
N GLU A 357 23.93 6.31 -19.50
CA GLU A 357 25.12 6.86 -20.15
C GLU A 357 26.28 6.94 -19.14
N GLU A 358 27.46 7.36 -19.59
CA GLU A 358 28.69 7.28 -18.79
C GLU A 358 28.66 8.11 -17.50
N ASN A 359 27.94 9.23 -17.42
CA ASN A 359 27.86 10.03 -16.18
C ASN A 359 26.44 10.43 -15.82
N HIS A 360 25.44 9.91 -16.54
CA HIS A 360 24.05 10.23 -16.28
C HIS A 360 23.10 9.10 -16.64
N ILE A 361 21.98 9.07 -15.92
CA ILE A 361 20.84 8.22 -16.20
C ILE A 361 19.66 9.14 -16.53
N THR A 362 19.00 8.88 -17.65
CA THR A 362 17.78 9.59 -18.05
C THR A 362 16.59 8.66 -18.00
N ILE A 363 15.55 9.06 -17.30
CA ILE A 363 14.25 8.37 -17.24
C ILE A 363 13.21 9.26 -17.89
N LYS A 364 12.52 8.74 -18.90
CA LYS A 364 11.46 9.44 -19.63
C LYS A 364 10.13 8.74 -19.42
N CYS A 365 9.14 9.46 -18.90
CA CYS A 365 7.77 9.00 -18.76
C CYS A 365 6.89 9.66 -19.83
N PHE A 366 6.22 8.84 -20.65
CA PHE A 366 5.36 9.28 -21.77
C PHE A 366 3.92 8.85 -21.56
N TYR A 367 2.98 9.75 -21.85
CA TYR A 367 1.56 9.44 -21.94
C TYR A 367 0.82 10.45 -22.82
N GLN A 368 0.13 10.01 -23.88
CA GLN A 368 -0.68 10.87 -24.76
C GLN A 368 -0.02 12.19 -25.22
N GLY A 369 1.31 12.16 -25.43
CA GLY A 369 2.11 13.33 -25.81
C GLY A 369 2.60 14.19 -24.64
N ALA A 370 2.21 13.90 -23.40
CA ALA A 370 2.88 14.39 -22.20
C ALA A 370 4.23 13.68 -22.01
N LEU A 371 5.23 14.45 -21.58
CA LEU A 371 6.59 13.96 -21.34
C LEU A 371 7.12 14.57 -20.03
N ILE A 372 7.58 13.69 -19.14
CA ILE A 372 8.34 14.04 -17.94
C ILE A 372 9.69 13.33 -18.03
N GLU A 373 10.77 14.08 -17.89
CA GLU A 373 12.13 13.57 -17.91
C GLU A 373 12.80 13.81 -16.56
N LYS A 374 13.43 12.78 -15.98
CA LYS A 374 14.33 12.87 -14.84
C LYS A 374 15.74 12.56 -15.32
N ILE A 375 16.65 13.50 -15.14
CA ILE A 375 18.07 13.36 -15.51
C ILE A 375 18.86 13.33 -14.21
N MET A 376 19.56 12.24 -13.94
CA MET A 376 20.40 12.05 -12.76
C MET A 376 21.85 12.08 -13.22
N THR A 377 22.62 13.05 -12.75
CA THR A 377 24.03 13.25 -13.09
C THR A 377 24.88 12.90 -11.88
N PHE A 378 25.84 11.99 -12.05
CA PHE A 378 26.78 11.59 -11.02
C PHE A 378 27.93 12.60 -11.02
N THR A 379 27.85 13.60 -10.14
CA THR A 379 28.82 14.72 -10.10
C THR A 379 30.11 14.33 -9.39
N SER A 380 30.06 13.33 -8.52
CA SER A 380 31.21 12.68 -7.90
C SER A 380 30.86 11.24 -7.53
N ASP A 381 31.80 10.52 -6.92
CA ASP A 381 31.54 9.18 -6.38
C ASP A 381 30.55 9.17 -5.20
N GLU A 382 30.25 10.34 -4.62
CA GLU A 382 29.36 10.49 -3.47
C GLU A 382 28.10 11.31 -3.76
N GLU A 383 28.06 12.07 -4.86
CA GLU A 383 27.00 13.05 -5.10
C GLU A 383 26.27 12.82 -6.43
N ILE A 384 24.95 12.96 -6.37
CA ILE A 384 24.06 12.88 -7.53
C ILE A 384 23.22 14.16 -7.59
N THR A 385 23.27 14.85 -8.73
CA THR A 385 22.39 15.97 -9.05
C THR A 385 21.26 15.49 -9.95
N CYS A 386 20.03 15.79 -9.56
CA CYS A 386 18.82 15.38 -10.26
C CYS A 386 18.10 16.60 -10.83
N VAL A 387 17.68 16.50 -12.09
CA VAL A 387 16.95 17.55 -12.80
C VAL A 387 15.69 16.95 -13.43
N TYR A 388 14.54 17.55 -13.14
CA TYR A 388 13.30 17.27 -13.85
C TYR A 388 13.06 18.30 -14.96
N LYS A 389 12.60 17.81 -16.11
CA LYS A 389 12.09 18.59 -17.23
C LYS A 389 10.73 18.04 -17.64
N CYS A 390 9.81 18.90 -18.08
CA CYS A 390 8.54 18.44 -18.60
C CYS A 390 8.01 19.39 -19.68
N ASN A 391 7.09 18.88 -20.51
CA ASN A 391 6.37 19.70 -21.48
C ASN A 391 5.04 20.21 -20.92
N GLN A 392 4.39 21.14 -21.63
CA GLN A 392 3.14 21.76 -21.18
C GLN A 392 2.03 20.73 -20.93
N LYS A 393 1.90 19.71 -21.79
CA LYS A 393 0.92 18.63 -21.62
C LYS A 393 1.12 17.83 -20.33
N ALA A 394 2.36 17.63 -19.90
CA ALA A 394 2.65 16.99 -18.62
C ALA A 394 2.26 17.89 -17.44
N LYS A 395 2.46 19.21 -17.54
CA LYS A 395 2.05 20.15 -16.49
C LYS A 395 0.55 20.12 -16.24
N GLU A 396 -0.24 20.01 -17.31
CA GLU A 396 -1.71 19.89 -17.24
C GLU A 396 -2.20 18.61 -16.54
N MET A 397 -1.33 17.60 -16.38
CA MET A 397 -1.65 16.35 -15.68
C MET A 397 -1.35 16.40 -14.18
N PHE A 398 -0.62 17.40 -13.69
CA PHE A 398 -0.16 17.39 -12.30
C PHE A 398 -1.29 17.75 -11.33
N PRO A 399 -1.36 17.08 -10.16
CA PRO A 399 -2.20 17.53 -9.06
C PRO A 399 -1.61 18.82 -8.45
N LYS A 400 -2.40 19.51 -7.62
CA LYS A 400 -1.98 20.75 -6.95
C LYS A 400 -0.64 20.65 -6.19
N LEU A 401 -0.37 19.49 -5.60
CA LEU A 401 0.90 19.19 -4.94
C LEU A 401 1.52 17.94 -5.53
N LEU A 402 2.66 18.11 -6.20
CA LEU A 402 3.55 17.01 -6.54
C LEU A 402 4.35 16.59 -5.32
N LYS A 403 4.70 15.31 -5.25
CA LYS A 403 5.58 14.80 -4.20
C LYS A 403 6.86 14.24 -4.78
N GLN A 404 7.93 14.44 -4.06
CA GLN A 404 9.18 13.73 -4.26
C GLN A 404 9.62 13.21 -2.89
N THR A 405 10.20 12.03 -2.87
CA THR A 405 10.73 11.42 -1.66
C THR A 405 12.10 10.81 -1.89
N PHE A 406 12.92 10.87 -0.86
CA PHE A 406 14.03 9.96 -0.66
C PHE A 406 13.58 8.97 0.42
N LYS A 407 13.55 7.67 0.13
CA LYS A 407 13.02 6.66 1.04
C LYS A 407 14.15 5.82 1.60
N LEU A 408 14.16 5.71 2.93
CA LEU A 408 15.05 4.84 3.70
C LEU A 408 14.25 3.62 4.12
N HIS A 409 14.57 2.45 3.56
CA HIS A 409 13.79 1.22 3.78
C HIS A 409 14.12 0.50 5.09
N CYS A 410 15.33 0.71 5.64
CA CYS A 410 15.64 0.27 7.00
C CYS A 410 14.92 1.17 8.03
N GLN A 411 14.63 0.65 9.24
CA GLN A 411 14.16 1.48 10.36
C GLN A 411 15.26 1.86 11.35
N GLU A 412 16.45 1.26 11.30
CA GLU A 412 17.52 1.53 12.28
C GLU A 412 18.36 2.78 11.94
N GLN A 413 17.89 3.63 11.02
CA GLN A 413 18.52 4.91 10.72
C GLN A 413 18.38 5.90 11.88
N LEU A 414 19.35 6.81 11.97
CA LEU A 414 19.26 8.00 12.81
C LEU A 414 18.93 9.22 11.95
N ILE A 415 18.14 10.14 12.50
CA ILE A 415 17.72 11.38 11.85
C ILE A 415 18.42 12.52 12.55
N ARG A 416 19.09 13.41 11.81
CA ARG A 416 19.66 14.62 12.38
C ARG A 416 18.59 15.69 12.58
N ASP A 417 18.54 16.26 13.76
CA ASP A 417 17.78 17.48 14.07
C ASP A 417 18.72 18.59 14.57
N SER A 418 18.16 19.63 15.22
CA SER A 418 18.93 20.74 15.80
C SER A 418 19.79 20.34 17.00
N GLU A 419 19.43 19.27 17.72
CA GLU A 419 20.06 18.84 18.98
C GLU A 419 21.03 17.65 18.78
N GLY A 420 20.92 16.92 17.66
CA GLY A 420 21.84 15.84 17.31
C GLY A 420 21.21 14.78 16.41
N TYR A 421 21.67 13.53 16.55
CA TYR A 421 21.07 12.37 15.87
C TYR A 421 20.09 11.66 16.80
N LEU A 422 18.82 11.60 16.38
CA LEU A 422 17.75 10.91 17.07
C LEU A 422 17.53 9.52 16.49
N VAL A 423 17.22 8.55 17.35
CA VAL A 423 16.82 7.20 16.94
C VAL A 423 15.43 7.25 16.31
N ASN A 424 15.25 6.50 15.22
CA ASN A 424 13.92 6.29 14.68
C ASN A 424 13.03 5.53 15.68
N VAL A 425 12.01 6.24 16.15
CA VAL A 425 10.92 5.70 16.96
C VAL A 425 9.64 5.84 16.14
N PRO A 426 9.14 4.75 15.54
CA PRO A 426 7.91 4.78 14.75
C PRO A 426 6.77 5.45 15.50
N GLY A 427 6.06 6.33 14.79
CA GLY A 427 5.00 7.18 15.35
C GLY A 427 5.47 8.42 16.08
N SER A 428 6.77 8.58 16.37
CA SER A 428 7.32 9.78 17.02
C SER A 428 8.26 10.53 16.08
N TYR A 429 9.35 9.89 15.64
CA TYR A 429 10.36 10.47 14.76
C TYR A 429 10.89 9.40 13.82
N PRO A 430 10.60 9.45 12.50
CA PRO A 430 9.66 10.36 11.85
C PRO A 430 8.24 10.20 12.42
N ILE A 431 7.38 11.22 12.26
CA ILE A 431 5.97 11.12 12.67
C ILE A 431 5.26 10.22 11.65
N GLU A 432 5.20 8.93 11.95
CA GLU A 432 4.54 7.93 11.10
C GLU A 432 3.04 7.92 11.37
N HIS A 433 2.34 8.95 10.87
CA HIS A 433 0.88 8.94 10.77
C HIS A 433 0.48 8.73 9.32
N ASP A 434 -0.37 7.73 9.08
CA ASP A 434 -0.81 7.40 7.71
C ASP A 434 -1.88 8.37 7.20
N ASP A 435 -2.47 9.16 8.10
CA ASP A 435 -3.80 9.71 7.88
C ASP A 435 -3.85 11.21 7.70
N PHE A 436 -3.03 11.94 8.47
CA PHE A 436 -2.97 13.40 8.49
C PHE A 436 -1.54 13.90 8.56
N LEU A 437 -1.33 15.08 8.00
CA LEU A 437 -0.05 15.80 7.98
C LEU A 437 -0.16 17.09 8.79
N ARG A 438 0.89 17.40 9.55
CA ARG A 438 1.10 18.71 10.15
C ARG A 438 1.62 19.69 9.11
N ALA A 439 0.87 20.76 8.86
CA ALA A 439 1.28 21.78 7.91
C ALA A 439 2.52 22.55 8.36
N ASP A 440 2.63 22.82 9.67
CA ASP A 440 3.73 23.57 10.28
C ASP A 440 5.07 22.84 10.31
N LYS A 441 5.12 21.55 9.93
CA LYS A 441 6.34 20.72 9.90
C LYS A 441 7.05 20.69 8.55
N PHE A 442 6.47 21.28 7.50
CA PHE A 442 7.10 21.35 6.18
C PHE A 442 8.00 22.58 6.08
N GLU A 443 9.31 22.31 6.05
CA GLU A 443 10.36 23.32 6.14
C GLU A 443 11.24 23.30 4.88
N ASP A 444 11.87 24.44 4.58
CA ASP A 444 12.89 24.53 3.54
C ASP A 444 14.27 24.33 4.17
N ARG A 445 14.76 23.08 4.14
CA ARG A 445 16.03 22.70 4.75
C ARG A 445 16.63 21.44 4.11
N GLN A 446 17.91 21.23 4.37
CA GLN A 446 18.61 19.98 4.06
C GLN A 446 18.37 18.93 5.15
N PHE A 447 18.17 17.69 4.74
CA PHE A 447 17.92 16.55 5.62
C PHE A 447 19.15 15.66 5.71
N HIS A 448 19.50 15.22 6.91
CA HIS A 448 20.66 14.36 7.15
C HIS A 448 20.25 13.09 7.90
N TYR A 449 20.78 11.96 7.44
CA TYR A 449 20.51 10.66 8.01
C TYR A 449 21.80 9.86 8.17
N TYR A 450 21.87 9.07 9.23
CA TYR A 450 22.91 8.08 9.43
C TYR A 450 22.32 6.68 9.33
N LEU A 451 22.99 5.77 8.61
CA LEU A 451 22.65 4.36 8.51
C LEU A 451 23.73 3.52 9.19
N PRO A 452 23.59 3.18 10.49
CA PRO A 452 24.60 2.43 11.23
C PRO A 452 24.97 1.10 10.58
N ASN A 453 23.99 0.34 10.09
CA ASN A 453 24.20 -0.96 9.48
C ASN A 453 24.93 -0.91 8.13
N GLU A 454 24.90 0.24 7.46
CA GLU A 454 25.57 0.45 6.18
C GLU A 454 26.85 1.27 6.31
N ASP A 455 27.10 1.84 7.50
CA ASP A 455 28.14 2.82 7.76
C ASP A 455 28.14 4.01 6.77
N LYS A 456 26.93 4.49 6.46
CA LYS A 456 26.71 5.56 5.46
C LYS A 456 26.01 6.77 6.04
N MET A 457 26.46 7.93 5.56
CA MET A 457 25.85 9.24 5.77
C MET A 457 25.11 9.68 4.52
N ILE A 458 23.88 10.16 4.71
CA ILE A 458 23.03 10.65 3.64
C ILE A 458 22.71 12.10 3.91
N SER A 459 22.94 12.95 2.91
CA SER A 459 22.48 14.34 2.90
C SER A 459 21.58 14.55 1.70
N TYR A 460 20.40 15.13 1.94
CA TYR A 460 19.35 15.27 0.94
C TYR A 460 18.84 16.71 0.92
N SER A 461 18.99 17.37 -0.22
CA SER A 461 18.54 18.74 -0.45
C SER A 461 17.28 18.71 -1.32
N PRO A 462 16.06 18.77 -0.75
CA PRO A 462 14.81 18.63 -1.50
C PRO A 462 14.59 19.76 -2.51
N PRO A 463 13.81 19.52 -3.57
CA PRO A 463 13.40 20.56 -4.53
C PRO A 463 12.30 21.51 -4.02
N GLY A 464 11.85 21.38 -2.77
CA GLY A 464 10.76 22.14 -2.17
C GLY A 464 10.66 21.90 -0.66
N LYS A 465 9.61 22.43 -0.03
CA LYS A 465 9.40 22.23 1.41
C LYS A 465 9.20 20.75 1.72
N ALA A 466 9.88 20.25 2.73
CA ALA A 466 9.85 18.84 3.07
C ALA A 466 9.70 18.61 4.57
N SER A 467 9.22 17.42 4.94
CA SER A 467 9.13 16.98 6.32
C SER A 467 9.45 15.50 6.46
N ASN A 468 9.87 15.09 7.66
CA ASN A 468 9.99 13.69 8.05
C ASN A 468 8.65 13.15 8.56
N GLN A 469 7.54 13.49 7.90
CA GLN A 469 6.23 12.91 8.19
C GLN A 469 5.94 11.76 7.23
N MET A 470 5.18 10.77 7.70
CA MET A 470 4.96 9.49 7.01
C MET A 470 6.25 8.66 6.90
N GLN A 471 6.18 7.48 6.29
CA GLN A 471 7.35 6.62 6.05
C GLN A 471 8.32 7.15 4.97
N PHE A 472 8.03 8.31 4.38
CA PHE A 472 8.88 8.97 3.40
C PHE A 472 9.84 9.92 4.12
N ARG A 473 11.15 9.81 3.83
CA ARG A 473 12.20 10.40 4.67
C ARG A 473 13.25 11.13 3.81
N PRO A 474 12.95 12.34 3.33
CA PRO A 474 11.76 13.14 3.64
C PRO A 474 10.66 13.05 2.58
N LEU A 475 9.45 13.47 2.94
CA LEU A 475 8.38 13.82 2.00
C LEU A 475 8.53 15.28 1.58
N CYS A 476 8.93 15.52 0.33
CA CYS A 476 9.00 16.84 -0.28
C CYS A 476 7.70 17.15 -1.03
N LEU A 477 7.19 18.36 -0.86
CA LEU A 477 6.01 18.87 -1.55
C LEU A 477 6.40 20.02 -2.47
N ILE A 478 5.87 19.97 -3.69
CA ILE A 478 6.13 20.96 -4.74
C ILE A 478 4.78 21.50 -5.21
N ASP A 479 4.55 22.80 -5.01
CA ASP A 479 3.34 23.49 -5.46
C ASP A 479 3.38 23.73 -6.97
N THR A 480 2.42 23.16 -7.68
CA THR A 480 2.35 23.25 -9.14
C THR A 480 2.00 24.64 -9.65
N ASP A 481 1.28 25.44 -8.86
CA ASP A 481 0.84 26.78 -9.26
C ASP A 481 2.04 27.75 -9.34
N SER A 482 3.09 27.48 -8.57
CA SER A 482 4.35 28.25 -8.55
C SER A 482 5.52 27.57 -9.28
N LEU A 483 5.26 26.45 -9.95
CA LEU A 483 6.29 25.57 -10.47
C LEU A 483 6.95 26.11 -11.75
N SER A 484 8.24 26.41 -11.66
CA SER A 484 9.11 26.62 -12.81
C SER A 484 9.96 25.38 -13.08
N PHE A 485 10.19 25.08 -14.36
CA PHE A 485 11.09 24.00 -14.80
C PHE A 485 12.31 24.62 -15.48
N PRO A 486 13.52 24.03 -15.34
CA PRO A 486 13.82 22.75 -14.69
C PRO A 486 13.75 22.78 -13.16
N LEU A 487 13.28 21.69 -12.56
CA LEU A 487 13.30 21.49 -11.10
C LEU A 487 14.57 20.71 -10.73
N THR A 488 15.39 21.24 -9.82
CA THR A 488 16.70 20.67 -9.49
C THR A 488 16.79 20.33 -8.01
N TYR A 489 17.42 19.21 -7.69
CA TYR A 489 17.75 18.79 -6.33
C TYR A 489 19.00 17.92 -6.36
N HIS A 490 19.62 17.68 -5.21
CA HIS A 490 20.80 16.80 -5.13
C HIS A 490 20.80 16.03 -3.82
N PHE A 491 21.53 14.92 -3.82
CA PHE A 491 21.77 14.14 -2.63
C PHE A 491 23.18 13.55 -2.64
N ARG A 492 23.72 13.37 -1.45
CA ARG A 492 25.04 12.81 -1.20
C ARG A 492 24.93 11.56 -0.35
N ILE A 493 25.64 10.51 -0.73
CA ILE A 493 25.86 9.29 0.05
C ILE A 493 27.38 9.16 0.26
N SER A 494 27.82 9.19 1.51
CA SER A 494 29.23 9.17 1.88
C SER A 494 29.50 8.17 3.00
N GLN A 495 30.76 7.80 3.21
CA GLN A 495 31.15 7.01 4.37
C GLN A 495 30.97 7.82 5.65
N ALA A 496 30.57 7.17 6.75
CA ALA A 496 30.49 7.86 8.04
C ALA A 496 31.87 8.28 8.56
N SER A 497 31.92 9.46 9.19
CA SER A 497 33.14 9.96 9.81
C SER A 497 33.44 9.25 11.14
N SER A 498 34.69 9.31 11.61
CA SER A 498 35.11 8.69 12.87
C SER A 498 34.33 9.18 14.10
N GLU A 499 33.89 10.45 14.12
CA GLU A 499 33.07 11.04 15.20
C GLU A 499 31.64 10.50 15.19
N GLU A 500 31.06 10.27 14.01
CA GLU A 500 29.73 9.69 13.87
C GLU A 500 29.76 8.17 14.15
N ALA A 501 30.85 7.49 13.80
CA ALA A 501 31.11 6.11 14.21
C ALA A 501 31.25 5.99 15.75
N LEU A 502 31.75 7.02 16.44
CA LEU A 502 31.81 7.08 17.90
C LEU A 502 30.43 7.23 18.57
N ILE A 503 29.41 7.74 17.87
CA ILE A 503 28.01 7.73 18.34
C ILE A 503 27.56 6.28 18.57
N ASN A 504 27.97 5.32 17.71
CA ASN A 504 27.66 3.90 17.90
C ASN A 504 28.35 3.30 19.14
N LEU A 505 29.61 3.66 19.42
CA LEU A 505 30.37 3.07 20.54
C LEU A 505 29.87 3.54 21.91
N LYS A 506 29.36 4.76 22.03
CA LYS A 506 28.79 5.29 23.28
C LYS A 506 27.35 4.83 23.55
N LYS A 507 26.67 4.25 22.54
CA LYS A 507 25.24 3.91 22.57
C LYS A 507 24.94 2.42 22.37
N GLN A 508 25.92 1.54 22.15
CA GLN A 508 25.65 0.11 22.32
C GLN A 508 25.25 -0.16 23.77
N PRO A 509 24.35 -1.13 24.05
CA PRO A 509 24.14 -1.59 25.40
C PRO A 509 25.48 -2.19 25.85
N ILE A 510 26.33 -1.37 26.46
CA ILE A 510 27.37 -1.87 27.34
C ILE A 510 26.55 -2.55 28.42
N TRP A 511 26.40 -3.87 28.32
CA TRP A 511 25.94 -4.65 29.46
C TRP A 511 26.85 -4.21 30.58
N ASP A 512 26.27 -3.52 31.55
CA ASP A 512 27.02 -3.16 32.73
C ASP A 512 27.70 -4.44 33.19
N SER A 513 29.00 -4.37 33.53
CA SER A 513 29.83 -5.56 33.80
C SER A 513 29.23 -6.51 34.86
N ASN A 514 28.23 -6.01 35.56
CA ASN A 514 27.39 -6.68 36.55
C ASN A 514 26.31 -7.61 35.99
N TYR A 515 26.03 -7.68 34.67
CA TYR A 515 25.02 -8.59 34.11
C TYR A 515 25.64 -9.88 33.54
N GLN A 516 25.13 -11.04 33.94
CA GLN A 516 25.58 -12.36 33.47
C GLN A 516 24.47 -13.16 32.80
N ALA A 517 24.85 -14.00 31.83
CA ALA A 517 23.93 -14.88 31.13
C ALA A 517 23.35 -15.94 32.09
N SER A 518 22.03 -16.07 32.09
CA SER A 518 21.30 -17.05 32.88
C SER A 518 21.14 -18.37 32.10
N ALA A 519 21.15 -19.49 32.82
CA ALA A 519 20.85 -20.83 32.29
C ALA A 519 19.35 -21.15 32.27
N THR A 520 18.47 -20.15 32.42
CA THR A 520 17.01 -20.33 32.37
C THR A 520 16.59 -20.98 31.05
N ASP A 521 15.68 -21.96 31.08
CA ASP A 521 14.98 -22.40 29.86
C ASP A 521 14.00 -21.30 29.40
N LEU A 522 14.34 -20.67 28.28
CA LEU A 522 13.61 -19.57 27.66
C LEU A 522 12.64 -20.04 26.57
N LEU A 523 12.80 -21.27 26.06
CA LEU A 523 11.95 -21.81 24.99
C LEU A 523 10.52 -22.05 25.48
N LYS A 524 10.31 -22.29 26.77
CA LYS A 524 8.98 -22.38 27.40
C LYS A 524 8.11 -21.13 27.23
N HIS A 525 8.71 -19.98 26.88
CA HIS A 525 8.00 -18.73 26.65
C HIS A 525 7.53 -18.56 25.19
N ILE A 526 7.86 -19.51 24.31
CA ILE A 526 7.53 -19.47 22.89
C ILE A 526 6.19 -20.16 22.63
N SER A 527 5.39 -19.57 21.75
CA SER A 527 4.17 -20.18 21.21
C SER A 527 3.96 -19.76 19.75
N ASN A 528 3.01 -20.38 19.04
CA ASN A 528 2.67 -20.07 17.64
C ASN A 528 3.87 -20.06 16.69
N LEU A 529 4.79 -21.01 16.87
CA LEU A 529 5.99 -21.14 16.04
C LEU A 529 5.62 -21.58 14.61
N THR A 530 5.99 -20.77 13.62
CA THR A 530 5.72 -21.02 12.20
C THR A 530 6.95 -20.79 11.33
N LEU A 531 7.03 -21.52 10.22
CA LEU A 531 7.98 -21.32 9.13
C LEU A 531 7.20 -20.94 7.88
N GLU A 532 7.50 -19.79 7.29
CA GLU A 532 6.64 -19.18 6.27
C GLU A 532 7.44 -18.59 5.12
N GLU A 533 6.85 -18.58 3.94
CA GLU A 533 7.43 -17.92 2.76
C GLU A 533 7.36 -16.40 2.92
N GLU A 534 8.43 -15.68 2.58
CA GLU A 534 8.37 -14.22 2.49
C GLU A 534 8.65 -13.80 1.05
N LYS A 535 8.01 -12.72 0.59
CA LYS A 535 8.19 -12.19 -0.76
C LYS A 535 9.16 -11.01 -0.82
N ASP A 536 9.19 -10.20 0.23
CA ASP A 536 10.00 -9.00 0.32
C ASP A 536 10.45 -8.73 1.76
N TYR A 537 11.52 -7.95 1.91
CA TYR A 537 11.93 -7.34 3.17
C TYR A 537 11.06 -6.14 3.55
N GLY A 538 11.06 -5.82 4.85
CA GLY A 538 10.46 -4.62 5.41
C GLY A 538 9.31 -4.92 6.36
N ILE A 539 8.82 -3.87 6.99
CA ILE A 539 7.65 -3.87 7.87
C ILE A 539 6.36 -4.32 7.18
N LYS A 540 6.30 -4.23 5.85
CA LYS A 540 5.21 -4.79 5.08
C LYS A 540 5.35 -6.29 5.00
N ARG A 541 4.27 -6.99 5.33
CA ARG A 541 4.21 -8.44 5.25
C ARG A 541 3.14 -8.84 4.25
N MET A 542 3.54 -9.51 3.16
CA MET A 542 2.57 -10.20 2.30
C MET A 542 1.88 -11.29 3.11
N ILE A 543 0.54 -11.24 3.16
CA ILE A 543 -0.27 -12.18 3.96
C ILE A 543 -1.19 -13.06 3.12
N ALA A 544 -1.66 -12.58 1.96
CA ALA A 544 -2.47 -13.39 1.06
C ALA A 544 -1.60 -14.40 0.30
N ASN A 545 -2.13 -15.60 0.06
CA ASN A 545 -1.52 -16.68 -0.73
C ASN A 545 -0.10 -17.10 -0.29
N ARG A 546 0.30 -16.80 0.96
CA ARG A 546 1.59 -17.19 1.51
C ARG A 546 1.64 -18.69 1.78
N LYS A 547 2.73 -19.34 1.37
CA LYS A 547 2.98 -20.74 1.72
C LYS A 547 3.44 -20.88 3.18
N HIS A 548 2.77 -21.76 3.92
CA HIS A 548 3.22 -22.23 5.22
C HIS A 548 4.01 -23.54 5.05
N TYR A 549 5.18 -23.60 5.68
CA TYR A 549 6.00 -24.81 5.70
C TYR A 549 5.76 -25.58 7.01
N PRO A 550 5.96 -26.91 7.01
CA PRO A 550 5.76 -27.72 8.22
C PRO A 550 6.67 -27.25 9.37
N SER A 551 6.06 -26.89 10.50
CA SER A 551 6.77 -26.36 11.68
C SER A 551 7.66 -27.39 12.37
N HIS A 552 7.41 -28.69 12.21
CA HIS A 552 8.24 -29.77 12.76
C HIS A 552 9.68 -29.80 12.20
N LYS A 553 9.95 -29.05 11.13
CA LYS A 553 11.31 -28.85 10.59
C LYS A 553 12.19 -27.97 11.49
N LEU A 554 11.59 -27.24 12.43
CA LEU A 554 12.28 -26.38 13.39
C LEU A 554 12.65 -27.20 14.63
N VAL A 555 13.93 -27.21 14.98
CA VAL A 555 14.48 -27.88 16.16
C VAL A 555 14.62 -26.86 17.29
N LEU A 556 14.04 -27.17 18.44
CA LEU A 556 14.08 -26.35 19.65
C LEU A 556 15.06 -26.98 20.65
N ALA A 557 16.21 -26.35 20.89
CA ALA A 557 17.22 -26.86 21.82
C ALA A 557 18.09 -25.73 22.37
N TYR A 558 18.50 -25.82 23.65
CA TYR A 558 19.47 -24.89 24.26
C TYR A 558 19.16 -23.40 24.04
N ASN A 559 17.90 -22.98 24.22
CA ASN A 559 17.43 -21.62 23.94
C ASN A 559 17.63 -21.16 22.48
N GLN A 560 17.61 -22.10 21.54
CA GLN A 560 17.74 -21.85 20.11
C GLN A 560 16.56 -22.45 19.33
N ILE A 561 16.13 -21.73 18.29
CA ILE A 561 15.26 -22.23 17.23
C ILE A 561 16.14 -22.44 16.00
N VAL A 562 16.36 -23.70 15.62
CA VAL A 562 17.26 -24.07 14.53
C VAL A 562 16.45 -24.61 13.37
N LEU A 563 16.70 -24.07 12.17
CA LEU A 563 16.28 -24.67 10.91
C LEU A 563 17.51 -25.31 10.25
N PRO A 564 17.59 -26.65 10.20
CA PRO A 564 18.69 -27.36 9.56
C PRO A 564 18.86 -26.94 8.09
N LYS A 565 20.11 -26.92 7.61
CA LYS A 565 20.45 -26.47 6.25
C LYS A 565 19.68 -27.21 5.15
N ASN A 566 19.47 -28.51 5.31
CA ASN A 566 18.75 -29.36 4.36
C ASN A 566 17.24 -29.09 4.34
N GLU A 567 16.69 -28.46 5.39
CA GLU A 567 15.27 -28.15 5.53
C GLU A 567 14.88 -26.73 5.08
N ILE A 568 15.88 -25.90 4.70
CA ILE A 568 15.64 -24.55 4.18
C ILE A 568 14.75 -24.63 2.93
N PRO A 569 13.63 -23.86 2.86
CA PRO A 569 12.75 -23.83 1.71
C PRO A 569 13.49 -23.53 0.41
N ARG A 570 13.38 -24.43 -0.58
CA ARG A 570 14.10 -24.30 -1.86
C ARG A 570 13.35 -23.46 -2.88
N ASP A 571 12.03 -23.47 -2.77
CA ASP A 571 11.05 -22.82 -3.62
C ASP A 571 10.80 -21.35 -3.26
N SER A 572 11.48 -20.81 -2.24
CA SER A 572 11.44 -19.38 -1.92
C SER A 572 12.84 -18.77 -1.81
N GLU A 573 13.00 -17.52 -2.25
CA GLU A 573 14.23 -16.75 -2.00
C GLU A 573 14.33 -16.26 -0.55
N LEU A 574 13.19 -15.94 0.08
CA LEU A 574 13.09 -15.44 1.45
C LEU A 574 12.12 -16.29 2.27
N TYR A 575 12.43 -16.47 3.55
CA TYR A 575 11.55 -17.16 4.48
C TYR A 575 11.67 -16.53 5.86
N SER A 576 10.68 -16.77 6.71
CA SER A 576 10.69 -16.31 8.09
C SER A 576 10.42 -17.41 9.09
N ILE A 577 11.06 -17.30 10.25
CA ILE A 577 10.66 -18.00 11.47
C ILE A 577 9.86 -16.99 12.29
N SER A 578 8.58 -17.25 12.49
CA SER A 578 7.70 -16.39 13.29
C SER A 578 7.27 -17.10 14.57
N PHE A 579 7.19 -16.37 15.67
CA PHE A 579 6.75 -16.89 16.96
C PHE A 579 6.28 -15.79 17.91
N ASP A 580 5.50 -16.17 18.90
CA ASP A 580 5.08 -15.34 20.02
C ASP A 580 5.98 -15.60 21.21
N TYR A 581 6.60 -14.56 21.77
CA TYR A 581 7.40 -14.64 22.97
C TYR A 581 6.68 -13.99 24.16
N ARG A 582 6.32 -14.80 25.16
CA ARG A 582 5.56 -14.34 26.34
C ARG A 582 6.48 -13.58 27.31
N ILE A 583 6.19 -12.29 27.51
CA ILE A 583 6.90 -11.44 28.48
C ILE A 583 5.90 -10.93 29.51
N ARG A 584 6.20 -11.14 30.78
CA ARG A 584 5.41 -10.56 31.89
C ARG A 584 5.96 -9.17 32.21
N GLY A 585 5.06 -8.24 32.54
CA GLY A 585 5.44 -6.88 32.95
C GLY A 585 5.64 -5.90 31.79
N LYS A 586 6.09 -4.69 32.15
CA LYS A 586 6.44 -3.65 31.18
C LYS A 586 7.87 -3.91 30.68
N PHE A 587 8.03 -3.91 29.37
CA PHE A 587 9.33 -4.04 28.71
C PHE A 587 9.50 -2.99 27.63
N VAL A 588 10.74 -2.63 27.36
CA VAL A 588 11.14 -1.70 26.30
C VAL A 588 12.19 -2.38 25.43
N GLN A 589 12.28 -1.95 24.18
CA GLN A 589 13.43 -2.25 23.35
C GLN A 589 14.59 -1.32 23.69
N ILE A 590 15.80 -1.84 23.70
CA ILE A 590 17.03 -1.04 23.65
C ILE A 590 17.47 -0.92 22.19
N ARG A 591 17.51 0.31 21.67
CA ARG A 591 17.96 0.61 20.30
C ARG A 591 18.92 1.78 20.35
N GLN A 592 20.19 1.54 19.99
CA GLN A 592 21.24 2.57 20.04
C GLN A 592 21.19 3.35 21.36
N GLY A 593 21.14 2.63 22.49
CA GLY A 593 21.21 3.20 23.84
C GLY A 593 19.92 3.86 24.33
N GLU A 594 18.91 3.97 23.46
CA GLU A 594 17.62 4.58 23.79
C GLU A 594 16.56 3.51 24.08
N HIS A 595 15.65 3.87 24.99
CA HIS A 595 14.56 3.01 25.44
C HIS A 595 13.32 3.26 24.58
N VAL A 596 13.06 2.37 23.63
CA VAL A 596 11.90 2.43 22.74
C VAL A 596 10.75 1.60 23.33
N LYS A 597 9.60 2.24 23.58
CA LYS A 597 8.45 1.57 24.19
C LYS A 597 7.77 0.62 23.21
N TYR A 598 7.37 -0.54 23.72
CA TYR A 598 6.41 -1.41 23.05
C TYR A 598 4.99 -1.12 23.57
N ASP A 599 4.26 -0.29 22.84
CA ASP A 599 2.83 -0.08 23.07
C ASP A 599 2.01 -1.24 22.50
N ASN A 600 0.88 -1.52 23.14
CA ASN A 600 0.04 -2.65 22.74
C ASN A 600 -0.61 -2.38 21.37
N LYS A 601 -0.44 -3.30 20.41
CA LYS A 601 -0.99 -3.21 19.04
C LYS A 601 -0.55 -1.95 18.29
N SER A 602 0.70 -1.56 18.51
CA SER A 602 1.34 -0.37 17.94
C SER A 602 2.35 -0.76 16.85
N TYR A 603 3.18 0.18 16.42
CA TYR A 603 4.12 0.05 15.31
C TYR A 603 5.02 -1.21 15.37
N VAL A 604 5.28 -1.77 14.19
CA VAL A 604 6.28 -2.82 13.98
C VAL A 604 7.69 -2.23 13.99
N LEU A 605 8.56 -2.78 14.83
CA LEU A 605 9.97 -2.42 14.94
C LEU A 605 10.85 -3.41 14.14
N GLU A 606 11.72 -2.89 13.27
CA GLU A 606 12.72 -3.65 12.53
C GLU A 606 14.10 -3.60 13.21
N ASN A 607 14.81 -4.74 13.30
CA ASN A 607 16.17 -4.80 13.85
C ASN A 607 17.07 -5.78 13.08
N SER A 608 18.30 -5.38 12.80
CA SER A 608 19.30 -6.20 12.13
C SER A 608 20.03 -7.09 13.13
N GLN A 609 19.92 -8.41 12.94
CA GLN A 609 20.61 -9.48 13.68
C GLN A 609 20.36 -9.60 15.19
N GLN A 610 19.97 -8.53 15.89
CA GLN A 610 19.81 -8.52 17.33
C GLN A 610 18.57 -7.71 17.73
N LEU A 611 17.80 -8.26 18.65
CA LEU A 611 16.70 -7.59 19.34
C LEU A 611 16.98 -7.66 20.84
N VAL A 612 17.22 -6.49 21.44
CA VAL A 612 17.52 -6.36 22.88
C VAL A 612 16.32 -5.77 23.60
N LEU A 613 15.83 -6.48 24.62
CA LEU A 613 14.70 -6.07 25.44
C LEU A 613 15.17 -5.87 26.87
N TYR A 614 14.65 -4.83 27.53
CA TYR A 614 14.80 -4.62 28.96
C TYR A 614 13.45 -4.80 29.65
N VAL A 615 13.40 -5.68 30.65
CA VAL A 615 12.19 -6.00 31.43
C VAL A 615 12.34 -5.39 32.82
N ALA A 616 11.69 -4.25 33.03
CA ALA A 616 11.90 -3.41 34.22
C ALA A 616 11.43 -4.07 35.52
N SER A 617 10.43 -4.96 35.48
CA SER A 617 9.93 -5.62 36.70
C SER A 617 10.93 -6.61 37.31
N ASP A 618 11.78 -7.20 36.47
CA ASP A 618 12.67 -8.28 36.82
C ASP A 618 14.15 -7.84 36.72
N ASP A 619 14.40 -6.55 36.45
CA ASP A 619 15.71 -5.95 36.18
C ASP A 619 16.63 -6.86 35.34
N LYS A 620 16.17 -7.17 34.13
CA LYS A 620 16.86 -8.12 33.24
C LYS A 620 16.80 -7.71 31.78
N TYR A 621 17.77 -8.21 31.03
CA TYR A 621 17.80 -8.10 29.58
C TYR A 621 17.49 -9.43 28.91
N ILE A 622 16.80 -9.37 27.77
CA ILE A 622 16.59 -10.52 26.88
C ILE A 622 17.17 -10.14 25.53
N LEU A 623 18.18 -10.87 25.09
CA LEU A 623 18.77 -10.78 23.75
C LEU A 623 18.19 -11.88 22.89
N ILE A 624 17.55 -11.52 21.79
CA ILE A 624 17.19 -12.45 20.72
C ILE A 624 18.12 -12.14 19.55
N SER A 625 18.91 -13.12 19.09
CA SER A 625 19.90 -12.89 18.04
C SER A 625 19.89 -13.96 16.96
N ALA A 626 20.10 -13.53 15.71
CA ALA A 626 20.16 -14.40 14.55
C ALA A 626 21.15 -13.84 13.53
N LYS A 627 22.19 -14.61 13.20
CA LYS A 627 23.18 -14.22 12.19
C LYS A 627 22.49 -14.07 10.82
N ASN A 628 22.70 -12.94 10.16
CA ASN A 628 22.05 -12.58 8.89
C ASN A 628 20.51 -12.53 8.94
N GLY A 629 19.92 -12.55 10.14
CA GLY A 629 18.48 -12.42 10.34
C GLY A 629 18.05 -10.95 10.44
N ILE A 630 16.82 -10.65 9.99
CA ILE A 630 16.18 -9.36 10.21
C ILE A 630 14.91 -9.59 11.03
N PHE A 631 14.83 -8.97 12.20
CA PHE A 631 13.70 -9.08 13.10
C PHE A 631 12.67 -8.01 12.79
N TYR A 632 11.40 -8.40 12.76
CA TYR A 632 10.24 -7.53 12.82
C TYR A 632 9.44 -7.90 14.05
N SER A 633 9.19 -6.95 14.94
CA SER A 633 8.51 -7.24 16.20
C SER A 633 7.56 -6.16 16.66
N TYR A 634 6.47 -6.57 17.30
CA TYR A 634 5.46 -5.70 17.89
C TYR A 634 4.80 -6.38 19.09
N LYS A 635 4.19 -5.60 19.98
CA LYS A 635 3.55 -6.14 21.17
C LYS A 635 2.06 -6.36 20.94
N GLU A 636 1.57 -7.53 21.34
CA GLU A 636 0.16 -7.82 21.44
C GLU A 636 -0.16 -8.46 22.80
N ASN A 637 -0.81 -7.68 23.66
CA ASN A 637 -1.09 -7.96 25.05
C ASN A 637 0.22 -8.26 25.83
N ASN A 638 0.39 -9.49 26.31
CA ASN A 638 1.59 -9.95 27.03
C ASN A 638 2.56 -10.76 26.14
N HIS A 639 2.40 -10.67 24.82
CA HIS A 639 3.26 -11.35 23.86
C HIS A 639 4.00 -10.32 23.01
N LEU A 640 5.27 -10.58 22.80
CA LEU A 640 6.04 -9.96 21.72
C LEU A 640 5.91 -10.87 20.50
N LYS A 641 5.25 -10.37 19.46
CA LYS A 641 5.13 -11.03 18.16
C LYS A 641 6.44 -10.81 17.42
N ILE A 642 7.07 -11.89 16.95
CA ILE A 642 8.38 -11.83 16.30
C ILE A 642 8.29 -12.55 14.96
N ARG A 643 8.82 -11.90 13.92
CA ARG A 643 9.10 -12.47 12.60
C ARG A 643 10.58 -12.25 12.31
N CYS A 644 11.38 -13.31 12.25
CA CYS A 644 12.79 -13.22 11.87
C CYS A 644 12.97 -13.73 10.44
N MET A 645 13.41 -12.85 9.54
CA MET A 645 13.56 -13.12 8.11
C MET A 645 14.98 -13.53 7.72
N PHE A 646 15.09 -14.45 6.76
CA PHE A 646 16.33 -15.00 6.26
C PHE A 646 16.33 -15.13 4.73
N LYS A 647 17.53 -15.13 4.13
CA LYS A 647 17.74 -15.50 2.72
C LYS A 647 17.95 -17.01 2.59
N ARG A 648 17.47 -17.59 1.50
CA ARG A 648 17.72 -19.00 1.15
C ARG A 648 19.20 -19.35 1.11
N ASN A 649 20.03 -18.49 0.51
CA ASN A 649 21.43 -18.79 0.19
C ASN A 649 22.39 -18.74 1.40
N SER A 650 21.89 -18.98 2.62
CA SER A 650 22.75 -19.09 3.79
C SER A 650 23.60 -20.37 3.69
N PRO A 651 24.94 -20.29 3.80
CA PRO A 651 25.79 -21.48 3.77
C PRO A 651 25.66 -22.34 5.04
N TYR A 652 25.03 -21.80 6.09
CA TYR A 652 24.88 -22.39 7.42
C TYR A 652 23.41 -22.66 7.75
N ALA A 653 23.18 -23.52 8.75
CA ALA A 653 21.87 -23.65 9.38
C ALA A 653 21.39 -22.28 9.92
N THR A 654 20.09 -22.06 9.86
CA THR A 654 19.49 -20.84 10.41
C THR A 654 19.24 -21.04 11.89
N ASN A 655 19.63 -20.06 12.70
CA ASN A 655 19.56 -20.14 14.15
C ASN A 655 19.06 -18.81 14.73
N VAL A 656 17.98 -18.87 15.50
CA VAL A 656 17.51 -17.79 16.37
C VAL A 656 17.82 -18.19 17.81
N SER A 657 18.73 -17.49 18.45
CA SER A 657 19.14 -17.71 19.85
C SER A 657 18.47 -16.71 20.78
N ILE A 658 18.17 -17.16 22.00
CA ILE A 658 17.59 -16.34 23.06
C ILE A 658 18.50 -16.45 24.30
N THR A 659 18.94 -15.31 24.82
CA THR A 659 19.77 -15.23 26.03
C THR A 659 19.14 -14.26 27.02
N GLU A 660 19.03 -14.67 28.28
CA GLU A 660 18.60 -13.80 29.39
C GLU A 660 19.85 -13.36 30.15
N TYR A 661 19.97 -12.06 30.43
CA TYR A 661 21.02 -11.50 31.27
C TYR A 661 20.41 -10.91 32.54
N ARG A 662 20.93 -11.30 33.70
CA ARG A 662 20.50 -10.81 35.01
C ARG A 662 21.64 -10.16 35.75
N LYS A 663 21.32 -9.18 36.60
CA LYS A 663 22.29 -8.57 37.49
C LYS A 663 22.85 -9.63 38.45
N CYS A 664 24.16 -9.65 38.64
CA CYS A 664 24.81 -10.44 39.67
C CYS A 664 24.35 -9.89 41.03
N GLU A 665 23.85 -10.76 41.91
CA GLU A 665 23.74 -10.40 43.32
C GLU A 665 25.17 -10.15 43.83
N GLU A 666 25.41 -8.98 44.45
CA GLU A 666 26.66 -8.73 45.18
C GLU A 666 26.82 -9.86 46.20
N LYS A 667 27.92 -10.60 46.09
CA LYS A 667 28.28 -11.65 47.05
C LYS A 667 28.85 -11.05 48.32
#